data_AF-A0A6P6L483-F1
#
_entry.id   AF-A0A6P6L483-F1
#
_cell.length_a   1.000
_cell.length_b   1.000
_cell.length_c   1.000
_cell.angle_alpha   90.00
_cell.angle_beta   90.00
_cell.angle_gamma   90.00
#
_symmetry.space_group_name_H-M   'P 1'
#
loop_
_entity.id
_entity.type
_entity.pdbx_description
1 polymer ?
#
loop_
_entity_poly.entity_id
_entity_poly.type
_entity_poly.pdbx_seq_one_letter_code
_entity_poly.pdbx_strand_id
1 'polypeptide(L)'
;MASNYKSFFVFFIRAGLLLGLANPLVTSASCPSQCRCDGTFIYCNDRDLTSIPSGIPEDATVLFLQNNRIKSAGIPTDLRRLNSVEKIYLYCNNLDEFPTNLPLNVKELHLQENNIRTITHASLAQIPFIEELHLDDNSVSAVSIEEGAFRDSNHLRLLFLSRNHLSTIPSGLPMTIEELRFDDNRISSISEASLQDLINLKRLVLDGNLLKNRGIGEMALVNLVNLTELSLVRNSLTSPPANLPGSSLEKLNLQDNHINHVPAGAFAFLRQLYRLDLSGNNLSSLPMGVFDDLDNLTQLLLRNNPWNCNCRMKWVRDWLRSIPSRVNVRGFMCQGPDKVKGMAIKDLSTELFGCSDTEIPTTYETSTVSNTLPPSRPQWPSYVTKRPVVKGPELGRNYRSTTPSSRKIITISVKSSSAETVHISWRVSQPMTALRLSWLKLGHSPAFGSITETIVQGERTEYLLTALEPESSYRICMVPMETSNIYLSDETPVCIETETSSLKPYNPTTTLNREQEKEPYKNSNLPLAAIIGGAVALLAIIMLALVCWYVHRNGSLFSRNCTYNKGRRRKDDYAEAGTKKDNSILEIRETSFQMIPINHMPVSKEEFVIHTIFPPNGLSLYKSPHSENSINNRSYRDSGIPDSDYSHS
;
A
#
# COMPACT_ATOMS: atom_id res chain seq x y z
N MET A 1 -39.91 -44.39 -86.88
CA MET A 1 -39.23 -45.25 -85.89
C MET A 1 -38.03 -44.43 -85.40
N ALA A 2 -38.09 -43.79 -84.24
CA ALA A 2 -37.93 -44.41 -82.92
C ALA A 2 -36.60 -45.19 -82.87
N SER A 3 -35.70 -45.06 -81.91
CA SER A 3 -35.64 -44.37 -80.63
C SER A 3 -34.27 -44.75 -80.05
N ASN A 4 -33.77 -43.98 -79.08
CA ASN A 4 -32.72 -44.39 -78.12
C ASN A 4 -31.31 -44.47 -78.77
N TYR A 5 -30.33 -43.65 -78.42
CA TYR A 5 -29.66 -43.64 -77.12
C TYR A 5 -29.05 -42.25 -76.83
N LYS A 6 -29.89 -41.24 -76.59
CA LYS A 6 -29.51 -40.05 -75.81
C LYS A 6 -29.80 -40.33 -74.34
N SER A 7 -29.10 -41.28 -73.73
CA SER A 7 -29.28 -41.62 -72.31
C SER A 7 -28.02 -42.19 -71.64
N PHE A 8 -26.84 -41.68 -72.00
CA PHE A 8 -25.62 -41.99 -71.24
C PHE A 8 -24.69 -40.79 -70.99
N PHE A 9 -24.96 -39.61 -71.56
CA PHE A 9 -24.10 -38.43 -71.42
C PHE A 9 -24.66 -37.31 -70.52
N VAL A 10 -25.81 -37.52 -69.88
CA VAL A 10 -26.48 -36.51 -69.04
C VAL A 10 -26.47 -36.88 -67.54
N PHE A 11 -25.98 -38.07 -67.17
CA PHE A 11 -26.00 -38.53 -65.76
C PHE A 11 -24.74 -38.18 -64.95
N PHE A 12 -23.62 -37.83 -65.59
CA PHE A 12 -22.39 -37.45 -64.87
C PHE A 12 -22.14 -35.94 -64.72
N ILE A 13 -23.01 -35.08 -65.28
CA ILE A 13 -22.88 -33.61 -65.15
C ILE A 13 -23.93 -33.02 -64.18
N ARG A 14 -24.85 -33.83 -63.63
CA ARG A 14 -25.85 -33.37 -62.65
C ARG A 14 -25.77 -34.02 -61.26
N ALA A 15 -24.83 -34.92 -61.02
CA ALA A 15 -24.55 -35.50 -59.69
C ALA A 15 -23.30 -34.91 -59.00
N GLY A 16 -22.61 -33.95 -59.65
CA GLY A 16 -21.50 -33.19 -59.06
C GLY A 16 -21.86 -31.77 -58.62
N LEU A 17 -23.15 -31.43 -58.57
CA LEU A 17 -23.63 -30.06 -58.33
C LEU A 17 -24.57 -29.93 -57.11
N LEU A 18 -24.65 -30.97 -56.27
CA LEU A 18 -25.43 -30.98 -55.03
C LEU A 18 -24.74 -31.82 -53.93
N LEU A 19 -23.47 -31.52 -53.66
CA LEU A 19 -22.81 -31.83 -52.39
C LEU A 19 -22.15 -30.52 -51.89
N GLY A 20 -22.56 -30.12 -50.68
CA GLY A 20 -22.39 -28.83 -49.98
C GLY A 20 -21.20 -27.95 -50.39
N LEU A 21 -21.39 -26.67 -50.71
CA LEU A 21 -21.78 -25.61 -49.77
C LEU A 21 -21.24 -25.83 -48.34
N ALA A 22 -20.42 -24.84 -47.93
CA ALA A 22 -19.83 -24.64 -46.61
C ALA A 22 -18.58 -25.47 -46.28
N ASN A 23 -17.47 -25.14 -46.93
CA ASN A 23 -16.42 -24.52 -46.14
C ASN A 23 -16.41 -23.05 -46.56
N PRO A 24 -16.77 -22.08 -45.69
CA PRO A 24 -16.11 -20.80 -45.88
C PRO A 24 -14.62 -21.13 -45.84
N LEU A 25 -13.85 -20.69 -46.83
CA LEU A 25 -12.47 -20.37 -46.50
C LEU A 25 -12.57 -19.56 -45.22
N VAL A 26 -12.07 -20.13 -44.12
CA VAL A 26 -11.81 -19.35 -42.91
C VAL A 26 -10.95 -18.22 -43.43
N THR A 27 -11.56 -17.06 -43.63
CA THR A 27 -10.84 -15.81 -43.77
C THR A 27 -10.05 -15.76 -42.49
N SER A 28 -8.79 -16.17 -42.55
CA SER A 28 -7.84 -16.00 -41.47
C SER A 28 -7.92 -14.51 -41.14
N ALA A 29 -8.65 -14.18 -40.06
CA ALA A 29 -8.70 -12.82 -39.56
C ALA A 29 -7.25 -12.44 -39.37
N SER A 30 -6.77 -11.52 -40.22
CA SER A 30 -5.34 -11.35 -40.41
C SER A 30 -4.78 -10.86 -39.09
N CYS A 31 -3.87 -11.65 -38.51
CA CYS A 31 -3.11 -11.24 -37.35
C CYS A 31 -2.57 -9.81 -37.55
N PRO A 32 -2.67 -8.91 -36.55
CA PRO A 32 -2.11 -7.57 -36.69
C PRO A 32 -0.64 -7.64 -37.08
N SER A 33 -0.19 -6.85 -38.06
CA SER A 33 1.17 -6.91 -38.61
C SER A 33 2.27 -6.66 -37.58
N GLN A 34 1.94 -5.94 -36.51
CA GLN A 34 2.84 -5.64 -35.40
C GLN A 34 2.92 -6.81 -34.40
N CYS A 35 1.98 -7.74 -34.42
CA CYS A 35 1.86 -8.86 -33.48
C CYS A 35 2.17 -10.20 -34.16
N ARG A 36 2.37 -11.24 -33.34
CA ARG A 36 2.41 -12.63 -33.78
C ARG A 36 1.20 -13.36 -33.21
N CYS A 37 0.52 -14.14 -34.02
CA CYS A 37 -0.62 -14.95 -33.59
C CYS A 37 -0.26 -16.43 -33.77
N ASP A 38 -0.57 -17.25 -32.78
CA ASP A 38 -0.31 -18.69 -32.77
C ASP A 38 -1.56 -19.42 -32.24
N GLY A 39 -2.37 -19.96 -33.15
CA GLY A 39 -3.73 -20.41 -32.82
C GLY A 39 -4.55 -19.28 -32.21
N THR A 40 -5.10 -19.51 -31.02
CA THR A 40 -5.92 -18.55 -30.27
C THR A 40 -5.11 -17.63 -29.35
N PHE A 41 -3.78 -17.75 -29.35
CA PHE A 41 -2.87 -16.93 -28.53
C PHE A 41 -2.31 -15.76 -29.35
N ILE A 42 -2.46 -14.54 -28.83
CA ILE A 42 -2.06 -13.32 -29.52
C ILE A 42 -0.88 -12.68 -28.78
N TYR A 43 0.29 -12.67 -29.42
CA TYR A 43 1.54 -12.13 -28.88
C TYR A 43 1.81 -10.73 -29.43
N CYS A 44 1.43 -9.74 -28.64
CA CYS A 44 1.70 -8.31 -28.87
C CYS A 44 2.62 -7.72 -27.79
N ASN A 45 3.22 -8.54 -26.94
CA ASN A 45 4.13 -8.13 -25.86
C ASN A 45 5.48 -7.61 -26.37
N ASP A 46 6.18 -6.77 -25.59
CA ASP A 46 7.58 -6.34 -25.86
C ASP A 46 7.78 -5.69 -27.24
N ARG A 47 6.84 -4.83 -27.66
CA ARG A 47 6.81 -4.24 -29.02
C ARG A 47 6.73 -2.72 -29.02
N ASP A 48 6.97 -2.09 -27.86
CA ASP A 48 6.85 -0.63 -27.67
C ASP A 48 5.50 -0.05 -28.12
N LEU A 49 4.43 -0.86 -28.09
CA LEU A 49 3.11 -0.44 -28.54
C LEU A 49 2.55 0.67 -27.64
N THR A 50 2.03 1.74 -28.22
CA THR A 50 1.32 2.80 -27.48
C THR A 50 -0.19 2.60 -27.42
N SER A 51 -0.70 1.70 -28.26
CA SER A 51 -2.11 1.33 -28.38
C SER A 51 -2.23 -0.12 -28.81
N ILE A 52 -3.33 -0.77 -28.46
CA ILE A 52 -3.62 -2.14 -28.90
C ILE A 52 -3.94 -2.12 -30.40
N PRO A 53 -3.25 -2.94 -31.24
CA PRO A 53 -3.48 -2.99 -32.67
C PRO A 53 -4.90 -3.45 -33.01
N SER A 54 -5.47 -2.89 -34.09
CA SER A 54 -6.72 -3.39 -34.67
C SER A 54 -6.49 -4.70 -35.44
N GLY A 55 -7.57 -5.46 -35.66
CA GLY A 55 -7.51 -6.74 -36.41
C GLY A 55 -7.12 -7.96 -35.57
N ILE A 56 -7.33 -7.91 -34.25
CA ILE A 56 -7.20 -9.12 -33.41
C ILE A 56 -8.25 -10.15 -33.85
N PRO A 57 -7.87 -11.42 -34.08
CA PRO A 57 -8.81 -12.48 -34.46
C PRO A 57 -9.94 -12.68 -33.44
N GLU A 58 -11.17 -12.95 -33.93
CA GLU A 58 -12.35 -13.14 -33.07
C GLU A 58 -12.29 -14.40 -32.19
N ASP A 59 -11.50 -15.40 -32.60
CA ASP A 59 -11.25 -16.65 -31.88
C ASP A 59 -10.12 -16.54 -30.86
N ALA A 60 -9.53 -15.35 -30.67
CA ALA A 60 -8.51 -15.12 -29.65
C ALA A 60 -9.04 -15.45 -28.25
N THR A 61 -8.27 -16.24 -27.49
CA THR A 61 -8.60 -16.63 -26.11
C THR A 61 -7.70 -15.94 -25.08
N VAL A 62 -6.44 -15.68 -25.45
CA VAL A 62 -5.44 -15.09 -24.56
C VAL A 62 -4.68 -13.98 -25.29
N LEU A 63 -4.64 -12.79 -24.67
CA LEU A 63 -3.94 -11.62 -25.20
C LEU A 63 -2.70 -11.32 -24.36
N PHE A 64 -1.52 -11.39 -24.97
CA PHE A 64 -0.26 -10.96 -24.38
C PHE A 64 0.08 -9.55 -24.87
N LEU A 65 -0.14 -8.55 -24.02
CA LEU A 65 0.04 -7.11 -24.30
C LEU A 65 1.02 -6.45 -23.31
N GLN A 66 1.70 -7.24 -22.49
CA GLN A 66 2.63 -6.74 -21.48
C GLN A 66 3.89 -6.07 -22.06
N ASN A 67 4.62 -5.35 -21.21
CA ASN A 67 5.91 -4.74 -21.56
C ASN A 67 5.83 -3.83 -22.79
N ASN A 68 4.79 -3.00 -22.83
CA ASN A 68 4.57 -2.02 -23.88
C ASN A 68 4.46 -0.63 -23.25
N ARG A 69 3.95 0.34 -23.99
CA ARG A 69 3.71 1.72 -23.55
C ARG A 69 2.24 2.10 -23.73
N ILE A 70 1.34 1.12 -23.61
CA ILE A 70 -0.09 1.27 -23.87
C ILE A 70 -0.67 2.20 -22.80
N LYS A 71 -1.39 3.23 -23.25
CA LYS A 71 -2.15 4.15 -22.40
C LYS A 71 -3.62 3.76 -22.38
N SER A 72 -4.39 4.26 -21.41
CA SER A 72 -5.83 3.95 -21.30
C SER A 72 -6.62 4.34 -22.56
N ALA A 73 -6.28 5.48 -23.21
CA ALA A 73 -6.84 5.88 -24.50
C ALA A 73 -6.40 5.02 -25.70
N GLY A 74 -5.37 4.18 -25.51
CA GLY A 74 -4.85 3.27 -26.53
C GLY A 74 -5.62 1.95 -26.65
N ILE A 75 -6.72 1.78 -25.91
CA ILE A 75 -7.55 0.57 -25.94
C ILE A 75 -8.76 0.84 -26.86
N PRO A 76 -8.83 0.20 -28.05
CA PRO A 76 -9.88 0.45 -29.02
C PRO A 76 -11.22 -0.14 -28.59
N THR A 77 -12.32 0.50 -28.98
CA THR A 77 -13.70 0.04 -28.70
C THR A 77 -14.01 -1.32 -29.30
N ASP A 78 -13.34 -1.69 -30.39
CA ASP A 78 -13.52 -2.96 -31.07
C ASP A 78 -13.07 -4.16 -30.25
N LEU A 79 -12.17 -3.96 -29.28
CA LEU A 79 -11.68 -5.02 -28.40
C LEU A 79 -12.83 -5.67 -27.62
N ARG A 80 -13.87 -4.88 -27.29
CA ARG A 80 -15.07 -5.36 -26.60
C ARG A 80 -15.80 -6.49 -27.34
N ARG A 81 -15.64 -6.59 -28.66
CA ARG A 81 -16.31 -7.60 -29.51
C ARG A 81 -15.70 -8.99 -29.40
N LEU A 82 -14.51 -9.12 -28.81
CA LEU A 82 -13.77 -10.38 -28.73
C LEU A 82 -14.29 -11.30 -27.60
N ASN A 83 -15.48 -11.86 -27.80
CA ASN A 83 -16.19 -12.63 -26.78
C ASN A 83 -15.48 -13.92 -26.31
N SER A 84 -14.50 -14.41 -27.07
CA SER A 84 -13.72 -15.60 -26.73
C SER A 84 -12.53 -15.34 -25.80
N VAL A 85 -12.17 -14.06 -25.58
CA VAL A 85 -11.02 -13.70 -24.75
C VAL A 85 -11.34 -13.91 -23.28
N GLU A 86 -10.58 -14.80 -22.64
CA GLU A 86 -10.71 -15.09 -21.20
C GLU A 86 -9.59 -14.46 -20.38
N LYS A 87 -8.39 -14.26 -20.98
CA LYS A 87 -7.19 -13.83 -20.26
C LYS A 87 -6.47 -12.69 -20.96
N ILE A 88 -6.13 -11.64 -20.22
CA ILE A 88 -5.42 -10.47 -20.75
C ILE A 88 -4.23 -10.12 -19.86
N TYR A 89 -3.04 -10.09 -20.47
CA TYR A 89 -1.81 -9.62 -19.85
C TYR A 89 -1.50 -8.19 -20.30
N LEU A 90 -1.72 -7.22 -19.43
CA LEU A 90 -1.47 -5.78 -19.66
C LEU A 90 -0.48 -5.18 -18.64
N TYR A 91 0.23 -6.03 -17.88
CA TYR A 91 1.23 -5.57 -16.93
C TYR A 91 2.40 -4.83 -17.61
N CYS A 92 3.09 -3.97 -16.88
CA CYS A 92 4.20 -3.17 -17.41
C CYS A 92 3.82 -2.34 -18.64
N ASN A 93 2.82 -1.48 -18.47
CA ASN A 93 2.36 -0.54 -19.48
C ASN A 93 2.35 0.89 -18.90
N ASN A 94 1.60 1.81 -19.51
CA ASN A 94 1.47 3.19 -19.11
C ASN A 94 -0.01 3.56 -18.90
N LEU A 95 -0.79 2.65 -18.29
CA LEU A 95 -2.20 2.89 -17.96
C LEU A 95 -2.29 3.80 -16.73
N ASP A 96 -3.10 4.86 -16.80
CA ASP A 96 -3.29 5.84 -15.71
C ASP A 96 -4.63 5.66 -14.97
N GLU A 97 -5.58 4.98 -15.63
CA GLU A 97 -6.92 4.64 -15.13
C GLU A 97 -7.27 3.20 -15.51
N PHE A 98 -8.23 2.60 -14.80
CA PHE A 98 -8.70 1.25 -15.11
C PHE A 98 -9.19 1.17 -16.57
N PRO A 99 -8.72 0.18 -17.36
CA PRO A 99 -9.02 0.10 -18.78
C PRO A 99 -10.52 -0.07 -19.06
N THR A 100 -11.03 0.71 -20.01
CA THR A 100 -12.38 0.55 -20.57
C THR A 100 -12.33 -0.17 -21.92
N ASN A 101 -13.46 -0.65 -22.42
CA ASN A 101 -13.60 -1.40 -23.68
C ASN A 101 -12.96 -2.81 -23.66
N LEU A 102 -12.80 -3.41 -22.48
CA LEU A 102 -12.36 -4.79 -22.37
C LEU A 102 -13.44 -5.77 -22.87
N PRO A 103 -13.04 -6.96 -23.34
CA PRO A 103 -13.99 -8.01 -23.72
C PRO A 103 -14.85 -8.48 -22.53
N LEU A 104 -16.12 -8.76 -22.79
CA LEU A 104 -17.13 -9.05 -21.74
C LEU A 104 -16.80 -10.27 -20.88
N ASN A 105 -16.23 -11.32 -21.49
CA ASN A 105 -16.04 -12.64 -20.87
C ASN A 105 -14.64 -12.84 -20.25
N VAL A 106 -13.90 -11.74 -20.03
CA VAL A 106 -12.59 -11.81 -19.38
C VAL A 106 -12.73 -12.33 -17.95
N LYS A 107 -11.96 -13.37 -17.62
CA LYS A 107 -11.89 -14.01 -16.30
C LYS A 107 -10.62 -13.64 -15.55
N GLU A 108 -9.49 -13.52 -16.25
CA GLU A 108 -8.19 -13.18 -15.68
C GLU A 108 -7.64 -11.89 -16.31
N LEU A 109 -7.39 -10.88 -15.48
CA LEU A 109 -6.87 -9.58 -15.92
C LEU A 109 -5.64 -9.19 -15.10
N HIS A 110 -4.53 -9.04 -15.81
CA HIS A 110 -3.23 -8.67 -15.24
C HIS A 110 -2.87 -7.22 -15.59
N LEU A 111 -2.88 -6.33 -14.61
CA LEU A 111 -2.61 -4.89 -14.77
C LEU A 111 -1.45 -4.40 -13.88
N GLN A 112 -0.60 -5.31 -13.42
CA GLN A 112 0.52 -4.96 -12.54
C GLN A 112 1.49 -3.96 -13.17
N GLU A 113 2.24 -3.21 -12.35
CA GLU A 113 3.31 -2.31 -12.83
C GLU A 113 2.81 -1.31 -13.88
N ASN A 114 1.68 -0.66 -13.58
CA ASN A 114 1.11 0.45 -14.35
C ASN A 114 1.05 1.70 -13.45
N ASN A 115 0.39 2.76 -13.91
CA ASN A 115 0.18 3.99 -13.13
C ASN A 115 -1.30 4.19 -12.76
N ILE A 116 -2.08 3.11 -12.63
CA ILE A 116 -3.53 3.18 -12.42
C ILE A 116 -3.80 3.88 -11.09
N ARG A 117 -4.62 4.93 -11.15
CA ARG A 117 -5.08 5.67 -9.96
C ARG A 117 -6.55 5.40 -9.70
N THR A 118 -7.39 5.53 -10.73
CA THR A 118 -8.85 5.53 -10.61
C THR A 118 -9.46 4.19 -11.01
N ILE A 119 -10.39 3.71 -10.20
CA ILE A 119 -11.21 2.52 -10.48
C ILE A 119 -12.67 2.92 -10.31
N THR A 120 -13.44 2.82 -11.39
CA THR A 120 -14.85 3.23 -11.43
C THR A 120 -15.76 2.01 -11.59
N HIS A 121 -16.96 2.10 -11.03
CA HIS A 121 -18.02 1.12 -11.21
C HIS A 121 -18.30 0.88 -12.69
N ALA A 122 -18.37 1.95 -13.49
CA ALA A 122 -18.64 1.86 -14.94
C ALA A 122 -17.58 1.08 -15.72
N SER A 123 -16.33 1.04 -15.25
CA SER A 123 -15.25 0.28 -15.88
C SER A 123 -15.32 -1.21 -15.53
N LEU A 124 -15.58 -1.56 -14.27
CA LEU A 124 -15.71 -2.94 -13.80
C LEU A 124 -17.02 -3.61 -14.25
N ALA A 125 -18.11 -2.85 -14.37
CA ALA A 125 -19.39 -3.34 -14.89
C ALA A 125 -19.31 -3.83 -16.35
N GLN A 126 -18.25 -3.48 -17.09
CA GLN A 126 -18.01 -3.98 -18.45
C GLN A 126 -17.48 -5.43 -18.48
N ILE A 127 -16.93 -5.91 -17.36
CA ILE A 127 -16.31 -7.23 -17.21
C ILE A 127 -16.89 -7.98 -15.99
N PRO A 128 -18.21 -8.26 -15.98
CA PRO A 128 -18.89 -8.82 -14.80
C PRO A 128 -18.44 -10.26 -14.46
N PHE A 129 -17.84 -10.98 -15.41
CA PHE A 129 -17.37 -12.36 -15.24
C PHE A 129 -15.92 -12.45 -14.77
N ILE A 130 -15.30 -11.34 -14.36
CA ILE A 130 -13.94 -11.33 -13.85
C ILE A 130 -13.82 -12.21 -12.60
N GLU A 131 -12.82 -13.10 -12.58
CA GLU A 131 -12.54 -14.03 -11.46
C GLU A 131 -11.25 -13.65 -10.73
N GLU A 132 -10.24 -13.19 -11.46
CA GLU A 132 -8.91 -12.87 -10.94
C GLU A 132 -8.41 -11.53 -11.50
N LEU A 133 -8.20 -10.57 -10.60
CA LEU A 133 -7.79 -9.21 -10.92
C LEU A 133 -6.50 -8.84 -10.19
N HIS A 134 -5.46 -8.55 -10.97
CA HIS A 134 -4.17 -8.11 -10.44
C HIS A 134 -3.94 -6.64 -10.74
N LEU A 135 -3.78 -5.84 -9.68
CA LEU A 135 -3.51 -4.41 -9.71
C LEU A 135 -2.28 -4.08 -8.87
N ASP A 136 -1.37 -5.03 -8.68
CA ASP A 136 -0.12 -4.83 -7.94
C ASP A 136 0.72 -3.69 -8.54
N ASP A 137 1.53 -2.99 -7.74
CA ASP A 137 2.46 -1.97 -8.24
C ASP A 137 1.77 -0.91 -9.10
N ASN A 138 0.71 -0.32 -8.56
CA ASN A 138 -0.02 0.79 -9.18
C ASN A 138 -0.06 1.98 -8.21
N SER A 139 -0.87 2.99 -8.52
CA SER A 139 -1.04 4.19 -7.69
C SER A 139 -2.46 4.33 -7.13
N VAL A 140 -3.14 3.19 -6.89
CA VAL A 140 -4.53 3.16 -6.41
C VAL A 140 -4.59 3.59 -4.94
N SER A 141 -5.58 4.41 -4.60
CA SER A 141 -5.85 4.90 -3.25
C SER A 141 -7.30 4.61 -2.87
N ALA A 142 -7.62 4.60 -1.57
CA ALA A 142 -8.99 4.29 -1.13
C ALA A 142 -10.03 5.29 -1.69
N VAL A 143 -9.65 6.56 -1.85
CA VAL A 143 -10.53 7.62 -2.40
C VAL A 143 -10.67 7.57 -3.92
N SER A 144 -9.77 6.87 -4.61
CA SER A 144 -9.79 6.77 -6.06
C SER A 144 -10.53 5.52 -6.57
N ILE A 145 -10.97 4.67 -5.65
CA ILE A 145 -11.93 3.60 -5.90
C ILE A 145 -13.32 4.16 -5.64
N GLU A 146 -14.17 4.16 -6.66
CA GLU A 146 -15.57 4.56 -6.53
C GLU A 146 -16.30 3.68 -5.49
N GLU A 147 -17.21 4.28 -4.71
CA GLU A 147 -17.97 3.54 -3.71
C GLU A 147 -18.78 2.41 -4.37
N GLY A 148 -18.55 1.17 -3.94
CA GLY A 148 -19.18 0.01 -4.55
C GLY A 148 -18.70 -0.29 -5.98
N ALA A 149 -17.50 0.15 -6.38
CA ALA A 149 -16.95 -0.13 -7.71
C ALA A 149 -16.99 -1.62 -8.08
N PHE A 150 -16.83 -2.52 -7.10
CA PHE A 150 -16.81 -3.98 -7.28
C PHE A 150 -18.19 -4.65 -7.10
N ARG A 151 -19.28 -3.89 -6.97
CA ARG A 151 -20.62 -4.43 -6.67
C ARG A 151 -21.13 -5.42 -7.70
N ASP A 152 -20.85 -5.17 -8.98
CA ASP A 152 -21.31 -6.03 -10.09
C ASP A 152 -20.32 -7.16 -10.43
N SER A 153 -19.14 -7.19 -9.78
CA SER A 153 -18.10 -8.20 -9.97
C SER A 153 -18.40 -9.49 -9.19
N ASN A 154 -19.57 -10.08 -9.45
CA ASN A 154 -20.14 -11.22 -8.72
C ASN A 154 -19.37 -12.55 -8.90
N HIS A 155 -18.35 -12.57 -9.75
CA HIS A 155 -17.49 -13.74 -9.96
C HIS A 155 -16.08 -13.54 -9.41
N LEU A 156 -15.77 -12.36 -8.86
CA LEU A 156 -14.42 -12.02 -8.44
C LEU A 156 -14.03 -12.84 -7.21
N ARG A 157 -12.96 -13.62 -7.32
CA ARG A 157 -12.44 -14.51 -6.28
C ARG A 157 -11.08 -14.04 -5.78
N LEU A 158 -10.23 -13.52 -6.66
CA LEU A 158 -8.87 -13.09 -6.32
C LEU A 158 -8.71 -11.61 -6.66
N LEU A 159 -8.39 -10.79 -5.65
CA LEU A 159 -8.12 -9.37 -5.82
C LEU A 159 -6.78 -9.01 -5.18
N PHE A 160 -5.81 -8.66 -6.03
CA PHE A 160 -4.47 -8.27 -5.61
C PHE A 160 -4.25 -6.79 -5.86
N LEU A 161 -3.98 -6.06 -4.79
CA LEU A 161 -3.73 -4.63 -4.75
C LEU A 161 -2.47 -4.35 -3.92
N SER A 162 -1.49 -5.27 -3.97
CA SER A 162 -0.21 -5.13 -3.28
C SER A 162 0.56 -3.92 -3.82
N ARG A 163 1.40 -3.28 -2.99
CA ARG A 163 2.23 -2.13 -3.42
C ARG A 163 1.42 -1.01 -4.10
N ASN A 164 0.40 -0.52 -3.42
CA ASN A 164 -0.42 0.62 -3.82
C ASN A 164 -0.40 1.72 -2.74
N HIS A 165 -1.28 2.71 -2.86
CA HIS A 165 -1.41 3.83 -1.92
C HIS A 165 -2.69 3.76 -1.08
N LEU A 166 -3.16 2.55 -0.75
CA LEU A 166 -4.36 2.36 0.08
C LEU A 166 -4.09 2.79 1.52
N SER A 167 -4.99 3.61 2.09
CA SER A 167 -4.97 4.04 3.49
C SER A 167 -5.93 3.25 4.40
N THR A 168 -6.93 2.60 3.79
CA THR A 168 -7.94 1.73 4.42
C THR A 168 -8.37 0.66 3.40
N ILE A 169 -9.03 -0.39 3.87
CA ILE A 169 -9.66 -1.40 3.01
C ILE A 169 -10.96 -0.80 2.41
N PRO A 170 -11.17 -0.88 1.08
CA PRO A 170 -12.40 -0.41 0.44
C PRO A 170 -13.64 -1.14 0.95
N SER A 171 -14.75 -0.43 1.15
CA SER A 171 -16.05 -1.03 1.43
C SER A 171 -16.71 -1.55 0.14
N GLY A 172 -17.65 -2.48 0.28
CA GLY A 172 -18.41 -3.01 -0.86
C GLY A 172 -17.64 -4.00 -1.73
N LEU A 173 -16.67 -4.72 -1.14
CA LEU A 173 -16.03 -5.86 -1.78
C LEU A 173 -17.02 -7.03 -1.93
N PRO A 174 -17.03 -7.76 -3.06
CA PRO A 174 -17.98 -8.84 -3.31
C PRO A 174 -17.74 -10.05 -2.41
N MET A 175 -18.82 -10.66 -1.93
CA MET A 175 -18.81 -11.83 -1.04
C MET A 175 -18.15 -13.09 -1.65
N THR A 176 -17.89 -13.10 -2.95
CA THR A 176 -17.26 -14.21 -3.69
C THR A 176 -15.75 -14.29 -3.53
N ILE A 177 -15.14 -13.26 -2.94
CA ILE A 177 -13.70 -13.17 -2.75
C ILE A 177 -13.20 -14.32 -1.85
N GLU A 178 -12.14 -14.98 -2.32
CA GLU A 178 -11.41 -16.03 -1.62
C GLU A 178 -10.01 -15.58 -1.17
N GLU A 179 -9.37 -14.67 -1.92
CA GLU A 179 -8.03 -14.16 -1.59
C GLU A 179 -7.92 -12.66 -1.79
N LEU A 180 -7.49 -11.96 -0.73
CA LEU A 180 -7.17 -10.54 -0.74
C LEU A 180 -5.70 -10.34 -0.41
N ARG A 181 -5.03 -9.58 -1.27
CA ARG A 181 -3.66 -9.11 -1.03
C ARG A 181 -3.61 -7.60 -1.05
N PHE A 182 -3.34 -7.02 0.11
CA PHE A 182 -3.17 -5.59 0.32
C PHE A 182 -1.81 -5.31 1.00
N ASP A 183 -0.82 -6.18 0.79
CA ASP A 183 0.53 -6.01 1.33
C ASP A 183 1.24 -4.79 0.74
N ASP A 184 2.17 -4.23 1.53
CA ASP A 184 3.01 -3.08 1.18
C ASP A 184 2.20 -1.85 0.74
N ASN A 185 1.13 -1.55 1.47
CA ASN A 185 0.31 -0.34 1.32
C ASN A 185 0.54 0.62 2.50
N ARG A 186 -0.38 1.58 2.71
CA ARG A 186 -0.35 2.53 3.83
C ARG A 186 -1.57 2.36 4.73
N ILE A 187 -2.10 1.14 4.82
CA ILE A 187 -3.33 0.85 5.55
C ILE A 187 -3.09 1.07 7.04
N SER A 188 -3.88 1.96 7.64
CA SER A 188 -3.79 2.30 9.07
C SER A 188 -5.02 1.89 9.86
N SER A 189 -6.14 1.68 9.17
CA SER A 189 -7.41 1.23 9.77
C SER A 189 -8.12 0.18 8.92
N ILE A 190 -8.89 -0.67 9.58
CA ILE A 190 -9.78 -1.68 9.03
C ILE A 190 -11.13 -1.47 9.70
N SER A 191 -12.11 -0.99 8.95
CA SER A 191 -13.48 -0.83 9.45
C SER A 191 -14.21 -2.17 9.45
N GLU A 192 -15.18 -2.33 10.35
CA GLU A 192 -15.99 -3.56 10.43
C GLU A 192 -16.76 -3.81 9.13
N ALA A 193 -17.33 -2.75 8.55
CA ALA A 193 -18.07 -2.83 7.29
C ALA A 193 -17.21 -3.22 6.07
N SER A 194 -15.88 -3.07 6.12
CA SER A 194 -15.01 -3.39 4.98
C SER A 194 -14.85 -4.89 4.72
N LEU A 195 -14.98 -5.72 5.78
CA LEU A 195 -14.78 -7.17 5.72
C LEU A 195 -16.03 -7.96 6.14
N GLN A 196 -17.12 -7.28 6.53
CA GLN A 196 -18.30 -7.87 7.16
C GLN A 196 -18.93 -9.04 6.38
N ASP A 197 -19.01 -8.92 5.06
CA ASP A 197 -19.71 -9.87 4.17
C ASP A 197 -18.79 -10.91 3.54
N LEU A 198 -17.49 -10.88 3.83
CA LEU A 198 -16.47 -11.71 3.17
C LEU A 198 -16.36 -13.11 3.78
N ILE A 199 -17.49 -13.80 3.89
CA ILE A 199 -17.60 -15.14 4.50
C ILE A 199 -16.79 -16.23 3.76
N ASN A 200 -16.52 -16.02 2.46
CA ASN A 200 -15.77 -16.97 1.62
C ASN A 200 -14.26 -16.70 1.61
N LEU A 201 -13.80 -15.64 2.28
CA LEU A 201 -12.40 -15.26 2.29
C LEU A 201 -11.57 -16.35 2.99
N LYS A 202 -10.59 -16.89 2.28
CA LYS A 202 -9.66 -17.91 2.77
C LYS A 202 -8.31 -17.34 3.13
N ARG A 203 -7.86 -16.29 2.44
CA ARG A 203 -6.52 -15.74 2.62
C ARG A 203 -6.54 -14.22 2.61
N LEU A 204 -6.06 -13.63 3.70
CA LEU A 204 -5.95 -12.19 3.87
C LEU A 204 -4.49 -11.82 4.18
N VAL A 205 -3.88 -11.06 3.26
CA VAL A 205 -2.49 -10.60 3.38
C VAL A 205 -2.47 -9.08 3.52
N LEU A 206 -1.99 -8.62 4.67
CA LEU A 206 -1.90 -7.20 5.07
C LEU A 206 -0.48 -6.85 5.53
N ASP A 207 0.52 -7.57 5.03
CA ASP A 207 1.92 -7.38 5.39
C ASP A 207 2.41 -5.97 5.02
N GLY A 208 3.37 -5.40 5.75
CA GLY A 208 4.02 -4.13 5.35
C GLY A 208 3.09 -2.92 5.34
N ASN A 209 2.14 -2.85 6.29
CA ASN A 209 1.20 -1.74 6.42
C ASN A 209 1.47 -0.94 7.71
N LEU A 210 0.63 0.06 7.97
CA LEU A 210 0.71 0.97 9.13
C LEU A 210 -0.30 0.60 10.22
N LEU A 211 -0.72 -0.68 10.28
CA LEU A 211 -1.77 -1.13 11.20
C LEU A 211 -1.29 -1.10 12.65
N LYS A 212 -2.17 -0.61 13.52
CA LYS A 212 -2.06 -0.65 14.98
C LYS A 212 -3.30 -1.36 15.54
N ASN A 213 -3.24 -1.88 16.76
CA ASN A 213 -4.40 -2.56 17.38
C ASN A 213 -5.67 -1.71 17.37
N ARG A 214 -5.58 -0.40 17.66
CA ARG A 214 -6.72 0.54 17.61
C ARG A 214 -7.27 0.80 16.21
N GLY A 215 -6.49 0.51 15.17
CA GLY A 215 -6.90 0.66 13.78
C GLY A 215 -7.77 -0.49 13.30
N ILE A 216 -7.75 -1.64 13.98
CA ILE A 216 -8.56 -2.81 13.61
C ILE A 216 -9.86 -2.75 14.40
N GLY A 217 -11.01 -2.69 13.71
CA GLY A 217 -12.33 -2.76 14.35
C GLY A 217 -12.49 -4.04 15.17
N GLU A 218 -13.19 -3.94 16.31
CA GLU A 218 -13.29 -5.02 17.30
C GLU A 218 -13.93 -6.29 16.73
N MET A 219 -14.89 -6.12 15.82
CA MET A 219 -15.59 -7.21 15.15
C MET A 219 -15.16 -7.42 13.69
N ALA A 220 -14.12 -6.73 13.22
CA ALA A 220 -13.77 -6.69 11.80
C ALA A 220 -13.35 -8.06 11.21
N LEU A 221 -12.80 -8.96 12.03
CA LEU A 221 -12.30 -10.26 11.58
C LEU A 221 -13.21 -11.44 11.95
N VAL A 222 -14.24 -11.22 12.75
CA VAL A 222 -15.05 -12.29 13.37
C VAL A 222 -15.84 -13.09 12.33
N ASN A 223 -16.37 -12.41 11.31
CA ASN A 223 -17.23 -13.02 10.30
C ASN A 223 -16.46 -13.78 9.20
N LEU A 224 -15.14 -13.77 9.24
CA LEU A 224 -14.29 -14.43 8.25
C LEU A 224 -14.18 -15.93 8.54
N VAL A 225 -15.33 -16.62 8.50
CA VAL A 225 -15.49 -18.01 8.98
C VAL A 225 -14.65 -19.03 8.20
N ASN A 226 -14.37 -18.76 6.93
CA ASN A 226 -13.57 -19.63 6.06
C ASN A 226 -12.10 -19.19 5.97
N LEU A 227 -11.67 -18.23 6.80
CA LEU A 227 -10.30 -17.72 6.77
C LEU A 227 -9.32 -18.79 7.24
N THR A 228 -8.37 -19.14 6.37
CA THR A 228 -7.33 -20.14 6.60
C THR A 228 -5.97 -19.51 6.89
N GLU A 229 -5.66 -18.37 6.27
CA GLU A 229 -4.37 -17.69 6.43
C GLU A 229 -4.60 -16.20 6.67
N LEU A 230 -4.11 -15.71 7.81
CA LEU A 230 -4.02 -14.30 8.15
C LEU A 230 -2.56 -13.90 8.29
N SER A 231 -2.15 -12.92 7.48
CA SER A 231 -0.78 -12.39 7.49
C SER A 231 -0.79 -10.89 7.78
N LEU A 232 -0.16 -10.50 8.88
CA LEU A 232 -0.06 -9.13 9.40
C LEU A 232 1.41 -8.75 9.66
N VAL A 233 2.31 -9.27 8.84
CA VAL A 233 3.77 -9.17 9.02
C VAL A 233 4.25 -7.74 8.79
N ARG A 234 5.30 -7.26 9.45
CA ARG A 234 5.80 -5.87 9.28
C ARG A 234 4.70 -4.82 9.44
N ASN A 235 3.97 -4.86 10.56
CA ASN A 235 3.02 -3.83 10.96
C ASN A 235 3.44 -3.19 12.30
N SER A 236 2.60 -2.36 12.90
CA SER A 236 2.85 -1.70 14.19
C SER A 236 1.94 -2.22 15.30
N LEU A 237 1.66 -3.53 15.32
CA LEU A 237 0.83 -4.15 16.35
C LEU A 237 1.60 -4.27 17.68
N THR A 238 0.94 -3.97 18.79
CA THR A 238 1.47 -4.08 20.16
C THR A 238 0.96 -5.33 20.90
N SER A 239 -0.12 -5.93 20.41
CA SER A 239 -0.66 -7.22 20.85
C SER A 239 -1.25 -7.96 19.64
N PRO A 240 -1.46 -9.28 19.72
CA PRO A 240 -2.24 -9.99 18.69
C PRO A 240 -3.66 -9.39 18.57
N PRO A 241 -4.27 -9.38 17.36
CA PRO A 241 -5.64 -8.91 17.19
C PRO A 241 -6.62 -9.71 18.05
N ALA A 242 -7.62 -9.03 18.62
CA ALA A 242 -8.69 -9.69 19.34
C ALA A 242 -9.68 -10.37 18.37
N ASN A 243 -10.46 -11.32 18.88
CA ASN A 243 -11.59 -11.94 18.18
C ASN A 243 -11.23 -12.55 16.80
N LEU A 244 -10.09 -13.23 16.72
CA LEU A 244 -9.69 -13.98 15.52
C LEU A 244 -10.68 -15.12 15.22
N PRO A 245 -10.99 -15.40 13.95
CA PRO A 245 -11.93 -16.46 13.57
C PRO A 245 -11.29 -17.84 13.81
N GLY A 246 -11.78 -18.59 14.81
CA GLY A 246 -11.22 -19.91 15.17
C GLY A 246 -11.70 -21.09 14.31
N SER A 247 -12.73 -20.91 13.48
CA SER A 247 -13.39 -22.02 12.77
C SER A 247 -12.49 -22.73 11.76
N SER A 248 -11.70 -21.98 10.99
CA SER A 248 -10.92 -22.50 9.86
C SER A 248 -9.46 -22.01 9.83
N LEU A 249 -9.04 -21.19 10.79
CA LEU A 249 -7.74 -20.52 10.73
C LEU A 249 -6.60 -21.52 10.97
N GLU A 250 -5.76 -21.69 9.96
CA GLU A 250 -4.67 -22.65 9.92
C GLU A 250 -3.30 -21.99 10.14
N LYS A 251 -3.12 -20.77 9.62
CA LYS A 251 -1.87 -20.02 9.67
C LYS A 251 -2.07 -18.59 10.14
N LEU A 252 -1.29 -18.20 11.14
CA LEU A 252 -1.25 -16.85 11.68
C LEU A 252 0.19 -16.33 11.69
N ASN A 253 0.45 -15.32 10.85
CA ASN A 253 1.77 -14.68 10.75
C ASN A 253 1.70 -13.27 11.35
N LEU A 254 2.46 -13.04 12.41
CA LEU A 254 2.55 -11.80 13.17
C LEU A 254 4.01 -11.33 13.31
N GLN A 255 4.88 -11.73 12.37
CA GLN A 255 6.31 -11.42 12.47
C GLN A 255 6.57 -9.92 12.32
N ASP A 256 7.72 -9.47 12.84
CA ASP A 256 8.23 -8.10 12.66
C ASP A 256 7.20 -7.01 13.02
N ASN A 257 6.54 -7.20 14.17
CA ASN A 257 5.65 -6.21 14.77
C ASN A 257 6.29 -5.65 16.06
N HIS A 258 5.53 -4.89 16.84
CA HIS A 258 5.95 -4.38 18.14
C HIS A 258 5.22 -5.06 19.29
N ILE A 259 4.84 -6.34 19.12
CA ILE A 259 4.05 -7.07 20.11
C ILE A 259 4.88 -7.22 21.39
N ASN A 260 4.42 -6.62 22.47
CA ASN A 260 5.12 -6.63 23.76
C ASN A 260 4.39 -7.47 24.83
N HIS A 261 3.14 -7.85 24.59
CA HIS A 261 2.38 -8.76 25.42
C HIS A 261 1.38 -9.57 24.59
N VAL A 262 1.05 -10.77 25.08
CA VAL A 262 -0.03 -11.60 24.54
C VAL A 262 -1.10 -11.73 25.63
N PRO A 263 -2.35 -11.30 25.40
CA PRO A 263 -3.46 -11.57 26.31
C PRO A 263 -3.70 -13.09 26.47
N ALA A 264 -4.11 -13.55 27.66
CA ALA A 264 -4.26 -14.99 27.94
C ALA A 264 -5.23 -15.72 26.98
N GLY A 265 -6.28 -15.04 26.54
CA GLY A 265 -7.27 -15.57 25.58
C GLY A 265 -7.02 -15.22 24.11
N ALA A 266 -5.86 -14.63 23.76
CA ALA A 266 -5.62 -14.14 22.39
C ALA A 266 -5.66 -15.24 21.31
N PHE A 267 -5.32 -16.47 21.69
CA PHE A 267 -5.33 -17.64 20.81
C PHE A 267 -6.35 -18.70 21.23
N ALA A 268 -7.30 -18.32 22.09
CA ALA A 268 -8.37 -19.22 22.50
C ALA A 268 -9.18 -19.69 21.28
N PHE A 269 -9.64 -20.93 21.33
CA PHE A 269 -10.47 -21.57 20.29
C PHE A 269 -9.84 -21.70 18.88
N LEU A 270 -8.56 -21.36 18.68
CA LEU A 270 -7.86 -21.52 17.39
C LEU A 270 -7.41 -22.97 17.14
N ARG A 271 -8.34 -23.92 17.22
CA ARG A 271 -8.06 -25.37 17.23
C ARG A 271 -7.48 -25.90 15.93
N GLN A 272 -7.79 -25.26 14.80
CA GLN A 272 -7.28 -25.64 13.48
C GLN A 272 -5.87 -25.11 13.20
N LEU A 273 -5.35 -24.20 14.04
CA LEU A 273 -4.11 -23.50 13.79
C LEU A 273 -2.93 -24.47 13.86
N TYR A 274 -2.28 -24.70 12.73
CA TYR A 274 -1.08 -25.54 12.67
C TYR A 274 0.21 -24.73 12.66
N ARG A 275 0.17 -23.46 12.24
CA ARG A 275 1.34 -22.58 12.18
C ARG A 275 1.07 -21.23 12.82
N LEU A 276 1.87 -20.90 13.84
CA LEU A 276 1.89 -19.60 14.50
C LEU A 276 3.31 -19.02 14.45
N ASP A 277 3.45 -17.81 13.93
CA ASP A 277 4.73 -17.09 13.90
C ASP A 277 4.61 -15.71 14.56
N LEU A 278 5.36 -15.54 15.65
CA LEU A 278 5.49 -14.33 16.45
C LEU A 278 6.95 -13.83 16.47
N SER A 279 7.77 -14.25 15.50
CA SER A 279 9.19 -13.90 15.45
C SER A 279 9.41 -12.38 15.23
N GLY A 280 10.51 -11.82 15.74
CA GLY A 280 10.83 -10.41 15.51
C GLY A 280 9.90 -9.43 16.23
N ASN A 281 9.42 -9.81 17.42
CA ASN A 281 8.57 -8.97 18.27
C ASN A 281 9.32 -8.58 19.56
N ASN A 282 8.64 -7.87 20.47
CA ASN A 282 9.19 -7.39 21.72
C ASN A 282 8.66 -8.17 22.94
N LEU A 283 8.41 -9.47 22.77
CA LEU A 283 7.88 -10.33 23.83
C LEU A 283 8.97 -10.67 24.86
N SER A 284 8.68 -10.39 26.13
CA SER A 284 9.55 -10.76 27.25
C SER A 284 9.01 -11.94 28.06
N SER A 285 7.69 -12.12 28.08
CA SER A 285 7.04 -13.24 28.77
C SER A 285 5.74 -13.65 28.06
N LEU A 286 5.24 -14.85 28.37
CA LEU A 286 3.97 -15.36 27.89
C LEU A 286 3.09 -15.77 29.08
N PRO A 287 1.78 -15.49 29.05
CA PRO A 287 0.89 -15.97 30.09
C PRO A 287 0.77 -17.49 30.03
N MET A 288 0.60 -18.10 31.20
CA MET A 288 0.37 -19.54 31.32
C MET A 288 -0.91 -19.94 30.57
N GLY A 289 -0.86 -21.06 29.86
CA GLY A 289 -2.01 -21.63 29.15
C GLY A 289 -2.35 -20.97 27.82
N VAL A 290 -1.56 -19.99 27.34
CA VAL A 290 -1.83 -19.25 26.10
C VAL A 290 -1.85 -20.12 24.82
N PHE A 291 -1.36 -21.35 24.91
CA PHE A 291 -1.32 -22.30 23.80
C PHE A 291 -2.22 -23.53 24.01
N ASP A 292 -3.04 -23.56 25.06
CA ASP A 292 -3.78 -24.77 25.48
C ASP A 292 -4.84 -25.21 24.45
N ASP A 293 -5.46 -24.26 23.75
CA ASP A 293 -6.48 -24.53 22.72
C ASP A 293 -5.89 -24.79 21.32
N LEU A 294 -4.56 -24.82 21.16
CA LEU A 294 -3.89 -25.01 19.86
C LEU A 294 -3.68 -26.49 19.53
N ASP A 295 -4.77 -27.25 19.44
CA ASP A 295 -4.77 -28.72 19.29
C ASP A 295 -3.94 -29.21 18.09
N ASN A 296 -4.05 -28.52 16.95
CA ASN A 296 -3.42 -28.91 15.69
C ASN A 296 -2.04 -28.27 15.46
N LEU A 297 -1.46 -27.60 16.46
CA LEU A 297 -0.20 -26.89 16.30
C LEU A 297 0.92 -27.84 15.86
N THR A 298 1.67 -27.44 14.83
CA THR A 298 2.84 -28.18 14.33
C THR A 298 4.07 -27.29 14.23
N GLN A 299 3.90 -25.98 14.04
CA GLN A 299 4.98 -25.02 13.90
C GLN A 299 4.72 -23.80 14.77
N LEU A 300 5.59 -23.57 15.75
CA LEU A 300 5.59 -22.38 16.59
C LEU A 300 6.95 -21.68 16.48
N LEU A 301 6.92 -20.47 15.94
CA LEU A 301 8.11 -19.68 15.64
C LEU A 301 8.11 -18.40 16.48
N LEU A 302 9.14 -18.23 17.30
CA LEU A 302 9.25 -17.20 18.34
C LEU A 302 10.65 -16.57 18.36
N ARG A 303 11.39 -16.66 17.24
CA ARG A 303 12.77 -16.18 17.15
C ARG A 303 12.83 -14.67 17.34
N ASN A 304 13.97 -14.14 17.73
CA ASN A 304 14.20 -12.69 17.86
C ASN A 304 13.15 -12.00 18.76
N ASN A 305 12.92 -12.57 19.95
CA ASN A 305 12.14 -11.94 21.03
C ASN A 305 13.01 -11.85 22.29
N PRO A 306 12.93 -10.76 23.07
CA PRO A 306 13.75 -10.54 24.26
C PRO A 306 13.23 -11.30 25.49
N TRP A 307 13.24 -12.64 25.44
CA TRP A 307 12.71 -13.50 26.51
C TRP A 307 13.40 -13.27 27.85
N ASN A 308 12.60 -12.92 28.87
CA ASN A 308 13.05 -12.79 30.25
C ASN A 308 12.73 -14.09 31.02
N CYS A 309 13.77 -14.86 31.30
CA CYS A 309 13.68 -16.19 31.89
C CYS A 309 13.66 -16.14 33.42
N ASN A 310 12.59 -15.56 33.96
CA ASN A 310 12.27 -15.54 35.39
C ASN A 310 11.17 -16.55 35.74
N CYS A 311 10.64 -16.51 36.97
CA CYS A 311 9.63 -17.46 37.42
C CYS A 311 8.38 -17.55 36.51
N ARG A 312 7.98 -16.46 35.85
CA ARG A 312 6.85 -16.46 34.89
C ARG A 312 7.09 -17.31 33.65
N MET A 313 8.34 -17.62 33.34
CA MET A 313 8.74 -18.44 32.19
C MET A 313 8.93 -19.93 32.54
N LYS A 314 8.87 -20.30 33.84
CA LYS A 314 9.05 -21.69 34.29
C LYS A 314 8.08 -22.65 33.60
N TRP A 315 6.82 -22.24 33.45
CA TRP A 315 5.80 -23.06 32.78
C TRP A 315 6.14 -23.34 31.32
N VAL A 316 6.78 -22.39 30.60
CA VAL A 316 7.18 -22.59 29.20
C VAL A 316 8.21 -23.69 29.09
N ARG A 317 9.18 -23.77 30.03
CA ARG A 317 10.11 -24.90 30.06
C ARG A 317 9.36 -26.22 30.25
N ASP A 318 8.48 -26.27 31.24
CA ASP A 318 7.74 -27.50 31.56
C ASP A 318 6.87 -27.94 30.38
N TRP A 319 6.22 -26.98 29.73
CA TRP A 319 5.48 -27.17 28.48
C TRP A 319 6.39 -27.69 27.36
N LEU A 320 7.54 -27.06 27.09
CA LEU A 320 8.51 -27.49 26.07
C LEU A 320 9.06 -28.92 26.29
N ARG A 321 9.00 -29.44 27.51
CA ARG A 321 9.38 -30.81 27.84
C ARG A 321 8.22 -31.79 27.69
N SER A 322 6.99 -31.34 27.87
CA SER A 322 5.78 -32.17 27.72
C SER A 322 5.22 -32.16 26.29
N ILE A 323 5.61 -31.22 25.43
CA ILE A 323 5.07 -31.14 24.07
C ILE A 323 5.37 -32.42 23.24
N PRO A 324 4.44 -32.86 22.37
CA PRO A 324 4.69 -33.93 21.43
C PRO A 324 5.80 -33.60 20.42
N SER A 325 6.56 -34.60 19.98
CA SER A 325 7.65 -34.44 19.00
C SER A 325 7.22 -33.93 17.62
N ARG A 326 5.92 -34.04 17.27
CA ARG A 326 5.34 -33.48 16.05
C ARG A 326 5.34 -31.95 16.01
N VAL A 327 5.44 -31.30 17.17
CA VAL A 327 5.40 -29.84 17.30
C VAL A 327 6.83 -29.28 17.24
N ASN A 328 7.15 -28.56 16.17
CA ASN A 328 8.41 -27.88 15.98
C ASN A 328 8.35 -26.48 16.59
N VAL A 329 8.97 -26.30 17.75
CA VAL A 329 9.08 -25.02 18.44
C VAL A 329 10.49 -24.45 18.29
N ARG A 330 10.61 -23.19 17.86
CA ARG A 330 11.89 -22.49 17.68
C ARG A 330 11.83 -21.07 18.28
N GLY A 331 12.94 -20.62 18.87
CA GLY A 331 13.13 -19.21 19.26
C GLY A 331 13.06 -18.90 20.76
N PHE A 332 12.82 -19.89 21.62
CA PHE A 332 12.86 -19.73 23.08
C PHE A 332 14.31 -19.75 23.63
N MET A 333 15.02 -18.65 23.43
CA MET A 333 16.35 -18.39 23.99
C MET A 333 16.29 -17.18 24.91
N CYS A 334 16.83 -17.30 26.11
CA CYS A 334 16.81 -16.26 27.12
C CYS A 334 17.66 -15.06 26.69
N GLN A 335 17.11 -13.86 26.76
CA GLN A 335 17.85 -12.61 26.60
C GLN A 335 18.23 -11.99 27.95
N GLY A 336 17.48 -12.33 29.01
CA GLY A 336 17.80 -11.96 30.38
C GLY A 336 17.17 -12.92 31.39
N PRO A 337 17.56 -12.86 32.67
CA PRO A 337 18.67 -12.05 33.23
C PRO A 337 20.05 -12.54 32.76
N ASP A 338 21.12 -11.73 32.95
CA ASP A 338 22.48 -12.01 32.41
C ASP A 338 23.03 -13.40 32.74
N LYS A 339 22.64 -13.96 33.90
CA LYS A 339 23.06 -15.30 34.34
C LYS A 339 22.64 -16.42 33.38
N VAL A 340 21.52 -16.27 32.68
CA VAL A 340 20.94 -17.29 31.79
C VAL A 340 20.84 -16.80 30.35
N LYS A 341 21.43 -15.64 30.04
CA LYS A 341 21.41 -15.06 28.70
C LYS A 341 22.08 -15.98 27.68
N GLY A 342 21.43 -16.16 26.53
CA GLY A 342 21.84 -17.07 25.46
C GLY A 342 21.46 -18.54 25.68
N MET A 343 20.98 -18.93 26.86
CA MET A 343 20.57 -20.31 27.14
C MET A 343 19.17 -20.59 26.59
N ALA A 344 18.93 -21.82 26.12
CA ALA A 344 17.61 -22.26 25.69
C ALA A 344 16.72 -22.55 26.91
N ILE A 345 15.47 -22.08 26.90
CA ILE A 345 14.55 -22.22 28.05
C ILE A 345 14.34 -23.69 28.43
N LYS A 346 14.27 -24.60 27.44
CA LYS A 346 14.07 -26.05 27.63
C LYS A 346 15.16 -26.70 28.50
N ASP A 347 16.37 -26.18 28.45
CA ASP A 347 17.56 -26.78 29.05
C ASP A 347 17.87 -26.22 30.45
N LEU A 348 17.17 -25.15 30.87
CA LEU A 348 17.35 -24.54 32.19
C LEU A 348 16.83 -25.41 33.35
N SER A 349 17.56 -25.45 34.46
CA SER A 349 17.09 -26.03 35.72
C SER A 349 16.03 -25.14 36.40
N THR A 350 15.24 -25.69 37.32
CA THR A 350 14.16 -24.97 38.03
C THR A 350 14.68 -23.81 38.87
N GLU A 351 15.84 -24.01 39.47
CA GLU A 351 16.45 -23.09 40.43
C GLU A 351 16.92 -21.79 39.75
N LEU A 352 17.31 -21.88 38.48
CA LEU A 352 17.80 -20.73 37.70
C LEU A 352 16.70 -19.71 37.35
N PHE A 353 15.42 -20.07 37.47
CA PHE A 353 14.31 -19.15 37.26
C PHE A 353 14.03 -18.25 38.47
N GLY A 354 14.68 -18.50 39.63
CA GLY A 354 14.57 -17.64 40.81
C GLY A 354 13.16 -17.54 41.40
N CYS A 355 12.36 -18.60 41.29
CA CYS A 355 11.04 -18.66 41.94
C CYS A 355 11.22 -18.71 43.47
N SER A 356 10.63 -17.78 44.20
CA SER A 356 10.41 -17.94 45.64
C SER A 356 9.18 -18.82 45.87
N ASP A 357 9.23 -19.72 46.86
CA ASP A 357 8.12 -20.59 47.25
C ASP A 357 6.90 -19.86 47.85
N THR A 358 6.84 -18.53 47.72
CA THR A 358 5.77 -17.64 48.22
C THR A 358 4.92 -16.98 47.13
N GLU A 359 5.16 -17.24 45.85
CA GLU A 359 4.22 -16.85 44.79
C GLU A 359 3.38 -18.05 44.35
N ILE A 360 2.47 -18.47 45.23
CA ILE A 360 1.22 -19.07 44.78
C ILE A 360 0.40 -17.89 44.23
N PRO A 361 0.09 -17.82 42.93
CA PRO A 361 -1.00 -16.95 42.51
C PRO A 361 -2.30 -17.62 42.95
N THR A 362 -2.72 -17.40 44.19
CA THR A 362 -4.16 -17.43 44.51
C THR A 362 -4.77 -16.14 44.00
N THR A 363 -4.81 -16.03 42.67
CA THR A 363 -5.84 -15.30 41.96
C THR A 363 -6.21 -16.20 40.80
N TYR A 364 -7.06 -17.18 41.10
CA TYR A 364 -8.13 -17.45 40.17
C TYR A 364 -8.83 -16.10 39.94
N GLU A 365 -8.48 -15.40 38.87
CA GLU A 365 -9.49 -14.62 38.18
C GLU A 365 -10.44 -15.65 37.51
N THR A 366 -11.19 -16.37 38.34
CA THR A 366 -12.58 -16.60 38.04
C THR A 366 -13.19 -15.22 37.95
N SER A 367 -13.26 -14.69 36.74
CA SER A 367 -14.40 -13.87 36.35
C SER A 367 -15.62 -14.76 36.61
N THR A 368 -16.16 -14.64 37.83
CA THR A 368 -17.53 -15.04 38.12
C THR A 368 -18.40 -14.20 37.20
N VAL A 369 -18.71 -14.75 36.03
CA VAL A 369 -19.96 -14.45 35.36
C VAL A 369 -21.03 -14.78 36.39
N SER A 370 -21.62 -13.75 36.97
CA SER A 370 -22.85 -13.89 37.72
C SER A 370 -23.87 -14.57 36.82
N ASN A 371 -24.10 -15.86 37.07
CA ASN A 371 -25.29 -16.57 36.61
C ASN A 371 -26.51 -15.95 37.28
N THR A 372 -26.95 -14.79 36.80
CA THR A 372 -28.35 -14.40 36.90
C THR A 372 -29.09 -15.12 35.79
N LEU A 373 -29.92 -16.07 36.17
CA LEU A 373 -30.96 -16.65 35.31
C LEU A 373 -31.70 -15.52 34.56
N PRO A 374 -32.02 -15.70 33.27
CA PRO A 374 -32.88 -14.77 32.57
C PRO A 374 -34.26 -14.77 33.23
N PRO A 375 -34.84 -13.60 33.55
CA PRO A 375 -36.26 -13.56 33.86
C PRO A 375 -37.03 -13.93 32.60
N SER A 376 -37.97 -14.85 32.77
CA SER A 376 -39.01 -15.18 31.80
C SER A 376 -39.68 -13.92 31.25
N ARG A 377 -39.54 -13.73 29.93
CA ARG A 377 -40.55 -13.22 28.98
C ARG A 377 -41.54 -12.16 29.53
N PRO A 378 -41.33 -10.86 29.26
CA PRO A 378 -42.42 -9.95 28.97
C PRO A 378 -42.76 -10.03 27.49
N GLN A 379 -44.04 -10.14 27.22
CA GLN A 379 -44.68 -10.17 25.92
C GLN A 379 -44.44 -8.85 25.18
N TRP A 380 -44.00 -8.94 23.92
CA TRP A 380 -43.93 -7.78 23.02
C TRP A 380 -45.34 -7.23 22.77
N PRO A 381 -45.60 -5.91 22.91
CA PRO A 381 -46.80 -5.31 22.35
C PRO A 381 -46.65 -5.15 20.84
N SER A 382 -47.61 -5.72 20.12
CA SER A 382 -47.76 -5.73 18.66
C SER A 382 -47.83 -4.32 18.07
N TYR A 383 -47.13 -4.11 16.96
CA TYR A 383 -47.26 -2.92 16.12
C TYR A 383 -48.67 -2.84 15.53
N VAL A 384 -49.41 -1.79 15.87
CA VAL A 384 -50.57 -1.30 15.09
C VAL A 384 -50.09 -0.09 14.30
N THR A 385 -49.97 -0.27 12.98
CA THR A 385 -49.72 0.81 12.03
C THR A 385 -50.87 1.82 12.03
N LYS A 386 -50.62 3.06 12.46
CA LYS A 386 -51.43 4.24 12.09
C LYS A 386 -50.55 5.23 11.33
N ARG A 387 -50.96 5.52 10.08
CA ARG A 387 -50.34 6.50 9.17
C ARG A 387 -50.32 7.90 9.79
N PRO A 388 -49.24 8.69 9.65
CA PRO A 388 -49.30 10.13 9.93
C PRO A 388 -49.95 10.88 8.77
N VAL A 389 -50.92 11.72 9.11
CA VAL A 389 -51.61 12.67 8.24
C VAL A 389 -50.75 13.94 8.12
N VAL A 390 -50.54 14.40 6.89
CA VAL A 390 -49.90 15.68 6.55
C VAL A 390 -50.82 16.84 6.99
N LYS A 391 -50.29 17.80 7.76
CA LYS A 391 -50.88 19.13 7.96
C LYS A 391 -49.81 20.20 7.69
N GLY A 392 -50.22 21.22 6.92
CA GLY A 392 -49.37 22.28 6.36
C GLY A 392 -48.93 23.36 7.37
N PRO A 393 -48.24 24.42 6.88
CA PRO A 393 -47.52 25.36 7.73
C PRO A 393 -48.41 26.51 8.18
N GLU A 394 -48.30 26.91 9.46
CA GLU A 394 -48.81 28.20 9.93
C GLU A 394 -47.69 29.07 10.51
N LEU A 395 -47.85 30.35 10.19
CA LEU A 395 -46.91 31.45 10.28
C LEU A 395 -47.00 32.14 11.65
N GLY A 396 -45.85 32.44 12.26
CA GLY A 396 -45.68 33.60 13.14
C GLY A 396 -45.88 33.39 14.65
N ARG A 397 -44.77 33.47 15.41
CA ARG A 397 -44.53 34.55 16.39
C ARG A 397 -43.18 34.40 17.09
N ASN A 398 -42.51 35.54 17.18
CA ASN A 398 -41.22 35.75 17.82
C ASN A 398 -41.23 35.43 19.32
N TYR A 399 -40.27 34.62 19.77
CA TYR A 399 -39.77 34.67 21.15
C TYR A 399 -38.32 35.14 21.13
N ARG A 400 -38.12 36.35 21.68
CA ARG A 400 -36.82 36.92 22.00
C ARG A 400 -36.21 36.09 23.13
N SER A 401 -35.25 35.22 22.80
CA SER A 401 -34.44 34.54 23.80
C SER A 401 -33.11 35.27 23.95
N THR A 402 -32.99 36.06 25.01
CA THR A 402 -31.71 36.39 25.62
C THR A 402 -31.22 35.16 26.38
N THR A 403 -30.25 34.46 25.83
CA THR A 403 -29.41 33.46 26.52
C THR A 403 -27.95 33.64 26.11
N PRO A 404 -26.99 33.31 27.00
CA PRO A 404 -25.66 33.91 27.03
C PRO A 404 -24.70 33.27 26.02
N SER A 405 -23.74 34.07 25.55
CA SER A 405 -22.74 33.70 24.56
C SER A 405 -21.95 32.44 24.95
N SER A 406 -22.07 31.37 24.17
CA SER A 406 -20.99 30.38 24.08
C SER A 406 -19.74 31.11 23.61
N ARG A 407 -18.67 31.06 24.40
CA ARG A 407 -17.37 31.59 23.98
C ARG A 407 -16.91 30.74 22.79
N LYS A 408 -16.95 31.31 21.57
CA LYS A 408 -16.42 30.65 20.38
C LYS A 408 -14.94 30.37 20.58
N ILE A 409 -14.56 29.09 20.50
CA ILE A 409 -13.19 28.63 20.75
C ILE A 409 -12.21 29.16 19.68
N ILE A 410 -12.67 29.23 18.42
CA ILE A 410 -11.94 29.76 17.26
C ILE A 410 -12.77 30.88 16.62
N THR A 411 -12.14 32.00 16.31
CA THR A 411 -12.72 33.08 15.49
C THR A 411 -11.92 33.23 14.21
N ILE A 412 -12.55 32.96 13.07
CA ILE A 412 -11.96 33.07 11.72
C ILE A 412 -12.37 34.40 11.07
N SER A 413 -11.46 34.99 10.29
CA SER A 413 -11.64 36.21 9.51
C SER A 413 -10.98 36.03 8.14
N VAL A 414 -11.64 36.53 7.10
CA VAL A 414 -11.20 36.31 5.71
C VAL A 414 -11.25 37.62 4.93
N LYS A 415 -10.22 37.85 4.12
CA LYS A 415 -10.10 39.03 3.25
C LYS A 415 -9.66 38.58 1.85
N SER A 416 -10.53 38.75 0.85
CA SER A 416 -10.16 38.56 -0.55
C SER A 416 -9.16 39.66 -0.94
N SER A 417 -7.99 39.25 -1.42
CA SER A 417 -6.88 40.16 -1.74
C SER A 417 -6.69 40.34 -3.25
N SER A 418 -7.09 39.35 -4.06
CA SER A 418 -7.06 39.40 -5.52
C SER A 418 -8.09 38.44 -6.14
N ALA A 419 -8.10 38.34 -7.47
CA ALA A 419 -8.96 37.40 -8.19
C ALA A 419 -8.61 35.92 -7.92
N GLU A 420 -7.39 35.62 -7.46
CA GLU A 420 -6.91 34.24 -7.27
C GLU A 420 -6.40 33.95 -5.84
N THR A 421 -6.53 34.93 -4.93
CA THR A 421 -5.96 34.82 -3.58
C THR A 421 -6.90 35.29 -2.48
N VAL A 422 -6.98 34.51 -1.41
CA VAL A 422 -7.76 34.82 -0.21
C VAL A 422 -6.86 34.71 1.03
N HIS A 423 -6.82 35.79 1.82
CA HIS A 423 -6.08 35.83 3.07
C HIS A 423 -6.99 35.43 4.24
N ILE A 424 -6.57 34.46 5.03
CA ILE A 424 -7.30 33.93 6.18
C ILE A 424 -6.50 34.24 7.43
N SER A 425 -7.17 34.79 8.45
CA SER A 425 -6.59 34.99 9.78
C SER A 425 -7.54 34.49 10.87
N TRP A 426 -7.03 33.90 11.92
CA TRP A 426 -7.85 33.38 13.02
C TRP A 426 -7.25 33.69 14.39
N ARG A 427 -8.11 33.62 15.41
CA ARG A 427 -7.74 33.70 16.82
C ARG A 427 -8.33 32.51 17.57
N VAL A 428 -7.50 31.84 18.36
CA VAL A 428 -7.91 30.74 19.23
C VAL A 428 -7.88 31.22 20.67
N SER A 429 -8.92 30.92 21.44
CA SER A 429 -9.02 31.32 22.85
C SER A 429 -8.30 30.37 23.82
N GLN A 430 -7.79 29.23 23.33
CA GLN A 430 -7.02 28.23 24.06
C GLN A 430 -5.81 27.79 23.22
N PRO A 431 -4.66 27.45 23.83
CA PRO A 431 -3.50 26.95 23.09
C PRO A 431 -3.80 25.58 22.48
N MET A 432 -3.56 25.43 21.18
CA MET A 432 -3.76 24.20 20.40
C MET A 432 -2.48 23.86 19.65
N THR A 433 -2.21 22.58 19.37
CA THR A 433 -0.99 22.17 18.63
C THR A 433 -1.21 22.13 17.12
N ALA A 434 -2.44 21.88 16.66
CA ALA A 434 -2.79 21.84 15.24
C ALA A 434 -4.27 22.18 15.00
N LEU A 435 -4.53 22.81 13.85
CA LEU A 435 -5.86 23.13 13.34
C LEU A 435 -5.98 22.58 11.91
N ARG A 436 -7.12 21.98 11.58
CA ARG A 436 -7.43 21.56 10.22
C ARG A 436 -8.18 22.67 9.50
N LEU A 437 -7.63 23.15 8.39
CA LEU A 437 -8.22 24.17 7.52
C LEU A 437 -8.72 23.52 6.23
N SER A 438 -9.99 23.73 5.88
CA SER A 438 -10.59 23.23 4.64
C SER A 438 -11.30 24.33 3.86
N TRP A 439 -11.30 24.24 2.53
CA TRP A 439 -12.06 25.17 1.69
C TRP A 439 -12.74 24.44 0.53
N LEU A 440 -13.93 24.93 0.16
CA LEU A 440 -14.81 24.37 -0.86
C LEU A 440 -15.34 25.48 -1.75
N LYS A 441 -15.22 25.33 -3.07
CA LYS A 441 -15.89 26.22 -4.03
C LYS A 441 -17.39 25.96 -4.07
N LEU A 442 -18.20 26.98 -3.86
CA LEU A 442 -19.66 26.97 -3.95
C LEU A 442 -20.06 27.39 -5.37
N GLY A 443 -20.80 26.55 -6.11
CA GLY A 443 -21.39 27.02 -7.38
C GLY A 443 -21.66 26.01 -8.48
N HIS A 444 -21.26 24.73 -8.40
CA HIS A 444 -21.60 23.71 -9.41
C HIS A 444 -22.12 22.45 -8.72
N SER A 445 -23.44 22.18 -8.85
CA SER A 445 -24.16 20.95 -8.46
C SER A 445 -24.00 20.49 -6.99
N PRO A 446 -25.08 20.15 -6.26
CA PRO A 446 -24.99 19.68 -4.86
C PRO A 446 -24.29 18.30 -4.68
N ALA A 447 -23.62 17.77 -5.71
CA ALA A 447 -23.00 16.45 -5.71
C ALA A 447 -21.45 16.44 -5.82
N PHE A 448 -20.77 17.52 -6.20
CA PHE A 448 -19.30 17.47 -6.38
C PHE A 448 -18.65 18.84 -6.21
N GLY A 449 -18.04 19.07 -5.06
CA GLY A 449 -16.95 20.03 -4.94
C GLY A 449 -15.79 19.37 -4.22
N SER A 450 -14.59 19.41 -4.81
CA SER A 450 -13.39 18.87 -4.18
C SER A 450 -13.08 19.70 -2.94
N ILE A 451 -13.27 19.11 -1.76
CA ILE A 451 -12.82 19.71 -0.51
C ILE A 451 -11.31 19.59 -0.47
N THR A 452 -10.62 20.73 -0.44
CA THR A 452 -9.17 20.79 -0.23
C THR A 452 -8.91 21.07 1.24
N GLU A 453 -8.05 20.28 1.87
CA GLU A 453 -7.73 20.38 3.30
C GLU A 453 -6.22 20.49 3.53
N THR A 454 -5.82 21.21 4.58
CA THR A 454 -4.44 21.30 5.06
C THR A 454 -4.42 21.39 6.59
N ILE A 455 -3.32 20.96 7.20
CA ILE A 455 -3.11 21.04 8.65
C ILE A 455 -2.18 22.21 8.93
N VAL A 456 -2.64 23.12 9.79
CA VAL A 456 -1.87 24.28 10.23
C VAL A 456 -1.40 24.06 11.66
N GLN A 457 -0.11 24.26 11.91
CA GLN A 457 0.44 24.24 13.27
C GLN A 457 -0.16 25.36 14.12
N GLY A 458 -0.45 25.09 15.39
CA GLY A 458 -1.21 25.98 16.26
C GLY A 458 -0.52 27.31 16.61
N GLU A 459 0.78 27.46 16.35
CA GLU A 459 1.50 28.74 16.48
C GLU A 459 1.16 29.74 15.35
N ARG A 460 0.66 29.26 14.20
CA ARG A 460 0.28 30.13 13.09
C ARG A 460 -1.11 30.72 13.32
N THR A 461 -1.29 31.97 12.92
CA THR A 461 -2.56 32.71 13.01
C THR A 461 -3.08 33.22 11.66
N GLU A 462 -2.34 32.96 10.58
CA GLU A 462 -2.68 33.38 9.22
C GLU A 462 -2.29 32.34 8.17
N TYR A 463 -3.02 32.34 7.05
CA TYR A 463 -2.79 31.47 5.90
C TYR A 463 -3.26 32.15 4.61
N LEU A 464 -2.46 32.05 3.54
CA LEU A 464 -2.79 32.59 2.23
C LEU A 464 -3.21 31.46 1.28
N LEU A 465 -4.47 31.47 0.86
CA LEU A 465 -4.94 30.63 -0.25
C LEU A 465 -4.53 31.26 -1.58
N THR A 466 -4.00 30.44 -2.48
CA THR A 466 -3.55 30.83 -3.83
C THR A 466 -4.15 29.88 -4.87
N ALA A 467 -4.13 30.26 -6.15
CA ALA A 467 -4.67 29.48 -7.27
C ALA A 467 -6.19 29.20 -7.14
N LEU A 468 -6.94 30.17 -6.60
CA LEU A 468 -8.40 30.15 -6.58
C LEU A 468 -8.96 30.68 -7.91
N GLU A 469 -10.18 30.28 -8.25
CA GLU A 469 -10.86 30.77 -9.44
C GLU A 469 -11.41 32.19 -9.22
N PRO A 470 -11.34 33.09 -10.22
CA PRO A 470 -11.98 34.41 -10.17
C PRO A 470 -13.50 34.32 -10.00
N GLU A 471 -14.10 35.35 -9.40
CA GLU A 471 -15.57 35.48 -9.23
C GLU A 471 -16.26 34.22 -8.67
N SER A 472 -15.58 33.54 -7.75
CA SER A 472 -16.02 32.26 -7.21
C SER A 472 -16.22 32.36 -5.71
N SER A 473 -17.37 31.87 -5.24
CA SER A 473 -17.68 31.78 -3.81
C SER A 473 -16.97 30.57 -3.19
N TYR A 474 -16.36 30.75 -2.03
CA TYR A 474 -15.69 29.70 -1.28
C TYR A 474 -16.21 29.65 0.16
N ARG A 475 -16.44 28.44 0.67
CA ARG A 475 -16.68 28.17 2.09
C ARG A 475 -15.42 27.64 2.73
N ILE A 476 -14.91 28.35 3.73
CA ILE A 476 -13.67 28.04 4.44
C ILE A 476 -14.05 27.62 5.86
N CYS A 477 -13.61 26.45 6.30
CA CYS A 477 -13.91 25.89 7.62
C CYS A 477 -12.62 25.55 8.38
N MET A 478 -12.66 25.71 9.70
CA MET A 478 -11.55 25.37 10.59
C MET A 478 -12.02 24.50 11.75
N VAL A 479 -11.28 23.42 12.05
CA VAL A 479 -11.59 22.44 13.09
C VAL A 479 -10.37 22.20 13.98
N PRO A 480 -10.50 22.22 15.31
CA PRO A 480 -9.41 21.87 16.21
C PRO A 480 -9.06 20.38 16.08
N MET A 481 -7.77 20.04 16.06
CA MET A 481 -7.32 18.64 16.08
C MET A 481 -7.00 18.23 17.52
N GLU A 482 -7.47 17.06 17.92
CA GLU A 482 -7.50 16.59 19.31
C GLU A 482 -6.09 16.52 19.93
N THR A 483 -5.90 17.23 21.04
CA THR A 483 -4.74 17.08 21.92
C THR A 483 -5.19 16.59 23.28
N SER A 484 -4.50 15.56 23.76
CA SER A 484 -4.56 14.96 25.09
C SER A 484 -5.21 15.80 26.20
N ASN A 485 -6.25 15.22 26.82
CA ASN A 485 -6.80 15.50 28.16
C ASN A 485 -7.75 16.69 28.38
N ILE A 486 -8.39 17.25 27.35
CA ILE A 486 -9.54 18.14 27.57
C ILE A 486 -10.66 17.73 26.61
N TYR A 487 -11.78 17.22 27.16
CA TYR A 487 -13.01 17.00 26.40
C TYR A 487 -13.55 18.36 25.93
N LEU A 488 -13.25 18.75 24.69
CA LEU A 488 -13.97 19.80 24.01
C LEU A 488 -15.27 19.21 23.46
N SER A 489 -16.39 19.55 24.08
CA SER A 489 -17.74 19.07 23.73
C SER A 489 -18.31 19.67 22.44
N ASP A 490 -17.49 20.32 21.61
CA ASP A 490 -17.93 21.06 20.43
C ASP A 490 -16.94 20.85 19.27
N GLU A 491 -17.10 19.74 18.55
CA GLU A 491 -16.40 19.45 17.28
C GLU A 491 -16.95 20.26 16.10
N THR A 492 -17.79 21.27 16.37
CA THR A 492 -18.48 22.00 15.32
C THR A 492 -17.49 22.86 14.51
N PRO A 493 -17.39 22.64 13.18
CA PRO A 493 -16.47 23.40 12.34
C PRO A 493 -16.87 24.87 12.30
N VAL A 494 -15.91 25.76 12.55
CA VAL A 494 -16.13 27.21 12.40
C VAL A 494 -15.93 27.55 10.92
N CYS A 495 -17.01 27.84 10.22
CA CYS A 495 -17.01 28.14 8.79
C CYS A 495 -17.32 29.62 8.49
N ILE A 496 -16.76 30.14 7.40
CA ILE A 496 -17.03 31.46 6.84
C ILE A 496 -17.05 31.39 5.30
N GLU A 497 -17.90 32.19 4.68
CA GLU A 497 -18.03 32.26 3.22
C GLU A 497 -17.37 33.55 2.70
N THR A 498 -16.72 33.46 1.55
CA THR A 498 -16.03 34.57 0.91
C THR A 498 -16.12 34.46 -0.61
N GLU A 499 -15.89 35.55 -1.33
CA GLU A 499 -15.93 35.61 -2.78
C GLU A 499 -14.63 36.21 -3.32
N THR A 500 -14.03 35.57 -4.31
CA THR A 500 -12.84 36.08 -4.99
C THR A 500 -13.22 37.27 -5.88
N SER A 501 -12.29 38.23 -6.02
CA SER A 501 -12.56 39.44 -6.81
C SER A 501 -12.60 39.16 -8.32
N SER A 502 -13.19 40.07 -9.09
CA SER A 502 -13.20 39.98 -10.55
C SER A 502 -11.82 40.22 -11.16
N LEU A 503 -11.55 39.58 -12.31
CA LEU A 503 -10.38 39.89 -13.13
C LEU A 503 -10.59 41.29 -13.74
N LYS A 504 -9.77 42.28 -13.36
CA LYS A 504 -9.81 43.58 -14.04
C LYS A 504 -9.35 43.41 -15.50
N PRO A 505 -10.15 43.79 -16.51
CA PRO A 505 -9.73 43.70 -17.90
C PRO A 505 -8.62 44.70 -18.20
N TYR A 506 -7.48 44.20 -18.67
CA TYR A 506 -6.40 45.01 -19.21
C TYR A 506 -6.76 45.40 -20.65
N ASN A 507 -7.10 46.67 -20.88
CA ASN A 507 -7.28 47.22 -22.22
C ASN A 507 -5.91 47.41 -22.89
N PRO A 508 -5.70 46.92 -24.12
CA PRO A 508 -4.49 47.19 -24.87
C PRO A 508 -4.64 48.52 -25.60
N THR A 509 -4.02 49.58 -25.09
CA THR A 509 -3.83 50.82 -25.86
C THR A 509 -2.40 50.88 -26.40
N THR A 510 -2.29 50.52 -27.67
CA THR A 510 -1.22 50.96 -28.56
C THR A 510 -1.32 52.47 -28.77
N THR A 511 -0.40 53.24 -28.19
CA THR A 511 0.19 54.46 -28.77
C THR A 511 1.20 55.05 -27.79
N LEU A 512 2.50 54.89 -28.07
CA LEU A 512 3.47 55.88 -27.60
C LEU A 512 4.56 56.05 -28.65
N ASN A 513 4.29 56.93 -29.61
CA ASN A 513 5.32 57.71 -30.25
C ASN A 513 5.16 59.17 -29.80
N ARG A 514 6.28 59.70 -29.33
CA ARG A 514 6.76 61.09 -29.51
C ARG A 514 6.29 62.16 -28.52
N GLU A 515 7.24 62.50 -27.63
CA GLU A 515 7.82 63.82 -27.34
C GLU A 515 9.22 63.49 -26.75
N GLN A 516 10.34 63.51 -27.49
CA GLN A 516 11.12 64.62 -28.04
C GLN A 516 11.39 65.76 -27.05
N GLU A 517 12.51 65.71 -26.31
CA GLU A 517 13.53 66.79 -26.32
C GLU A 517 14.83 66.47 -25.53
N LYS A 518 15.96 66.80 -26.17
CA LYS A 518 17.30 67.20 -25.67
C LYS A 518 18.40 66.14 -25.37
N GLU A 519 19.33 66.10 -26.34
CA GLU A 519 20.74 65.68 -26.38
C GLU A 519 21.69 66.33 -25.32
N PRO A 520 23.04 66.11 -25.32
CA PRO A 520 23.90 64.93 -25.58
C PRO A 520 25.04 64.76 -24.52
N TYR A 521 25.84 63.67 -24.58
CA TYR A 521 27.34 63.62 -24.47
C TYR A 521 27.93 62.31 -23.87
N LYS A 522 28.77 61.66 -24.71
CA LYS A 522 30.10 61.01 -24.51
C LYS A 522 30.37 59.91 -23.45
N ASN A 523 30.86 58.80 -24.02
CA ASN A 523 32.09 58.05 -23.72
C ASN A 523 32.13 56.89 -22.68
N SER A 524 32.38 55.71 -23.26
CA SER A 524 33.54 54.81 -23.04
C SER A 524 33.44 53.59 -22.09
N ASN A 525 33.80 52.46 -22.69
CA ASN A 525 34.45 51.24 -22.17
C ASN A 525 33.60 50.12 -21.55
N LEU A 526 33.32 49.08 -22.36
CA LEU A 526 32.97 47.73 -21.90
C LEU A 526 34.19 46.79 -22.05
N PRO A 527 34.54 45.96 -21.04
CA PRO A 527 35.74 45.13 -21.10
C PRO A 527 35.49 43.75 -21.75
N LEU A 528 36.57 43.21 -22.27
CA LEU A 528 36.78 42.00 -23.08
C LEU A 528 36.30 40.65 -22.48
N ALA A 529 35.44 40.62 -21.45
CA ALA A 529 35.08 39.40 -20.71
C ALA A 529 33.87 38.62 -21.28
N ALA A 530 33.05 39.23 -22.15
CA ALA A 530 31.83 38.61 -22.65
C ALA A 530 32.05 37.57 -23.78
N ILE A 531 33.18 37.65 -24.49
CA ILE A 531 33.43 36.81 -25.67
C ILE A 531 33.93 35.41 -25.27
N ILE A 532 34.67 35.30 -24.16
CA ILE A 532 35.23 34.02 -23.70
C ILE A 532 34.16 33.16 -23.01
N GLY A 533 33.22 33.78 -22.28
CA GLY A 533 32.11 33.06 -21.63
C GLY A 533 31.11 32.44 -22.63
N GLY A 534 30.84 33.14 -23.74
CA GLY A 534 29.92 32.65 -24.78
C GLY A 534 30.45 31.42 -25.53
N ALA A 535 31.76 31.34 -25.76
CA ALA A 535 32.38 30.21 -26.47
C ALA A 535 32.37 28.92 -25.63
N VAL A 536 32.56 29.01 -24.31
CA VAL A 536 32.54 27.85 -23.41
C VAL A 536 31.12 27.30 -23.25
N ALA A 537 30.11 28.16 -23.19
CA ALA A 537 28.71 27.74 -23.13
C ALA A 537 28.27 27.01 -24.40
N LEU A 538 28.69 27.48 -25.58
CA LEU A 538 28.40 26.82 -26.86
C LEU A 538 29.05 25.45 -26.97
N LEU A 539 30.30 25.30 -26.52
CA LEU A 539 30.98 23.99 -26.51
C LEU A 539 30.34 23.01 -25.52
N ALA A 540 29.88 23.49 -24.36
CA ALA A 540 29.16 22.66 -23.40
C ALA A 540 27.83 22.16 -23.96
N ILE A 541 27.07 23.01 -24.67
CA ILE A 541 25.80 22.64 -25.31
C ILE A 541 26.03 21.60 -26.41
N ILE A 542 27.09 21.75 -27.23
CA ILE A 542 27.42 20.81 -28.29
C ILE A 542 27.84 19.45 -27.71
N MET A 543 28.65 19.44 -26.64
CA MET A 543 29.04 18.21 -25.95
C MET A 543 27.83 17.50 -25.32
N LEU A 544 26.90 18.25 -24.74
CA LEU A 544 25.68 17.68 -24.15
C LEU A 544 24.75 17.11 -25.23
N ALA A 545 24.66 17.77 -26.39
CA ALA A 545 23.93 17.25 -27.55
C ALA A 545 24.56 15.96 -28.10
N LEU A 546 25.89 15.87 -28.15
CA LEU A 546 26.61 14.66 -28.58
C LEU A 546 26.45 13.51 -27.58
N VAL A 547 26.45 13.78 -26.27
CA VAL A 547 26.16 12.77 -25.24
C VAL A 547 24.71 12.31 -25.34
N CYS A 548 23.74 13.22 -25.51
CA CYS A 548 22.34 12.85 -25.72
C CYS A 548 22.15 12.02 -27.00
N TRP A 549 22.84 12.38 -28.09
CA TRP A 549 22.81 11.62 -29.33
C TRP A 549 23.45 10.24 -29.18
N TYR A 550 24.56 10.13 -28.43
CA TYR A 550 25.24 8.86 -28.13
C TYR A 550 24.39 7.96 -27.23
N VAL A 551 23.77 8.50 -26.17
CA VAL A 551 22.85 7.78 -25.28
C VAL A 551 21.58 7.34 -26.02
N HIS A 552 21.04 8.18 -26.90
CA HIS A 552 19.89 7.80 -27.71
C HIS A 552 20.22 6.70 -28.74
N ARG A 553 21.42 6.72 -29.32
CA ARG A 553 21.86 5.72 -30.32
C ARG A 553 22.30 4.38 -29.71
N ASN A 554 22.85 4.38 -28.50
CA ASN A 554 23.26 3.18 -27.76
C ASN A 554 22.27 2.75 -26.65
N GLY A 555 21.10 3.41 -26.55
CA GLY A 555 20.08 3.17 -25.52
C GLY A 555 19.32 1.84 -25.63
N SER A 556 19.70 0.93 -26.53
CA SER A 556 19.07 -0.40 -26.65
C SER A 556 19.51 -1.40 -25.57
N LEU A 557 20.22 -0.97 -24.53
CA LEU A 557 20.60 -1.80 -23.38
C LEU A 557 19.71 -1.61 -22.14
N PHE A 558 18.75 -0.69 -22.18
CA PHE A 558 17.61 -0.66 -21.24
C PHE A 558 16.40 -1.29 -21.91
N SER A 559 16.46 -2.60 -22.18
CA SER A 559 15.22 -3.38 -22.17
C SER A 559 14.60 -3.13 -20.80
N ARG A 560 13.36 -2.60 -20.75
CA ARG A 560 12.51 -2.71 -19.55
C ARG A 560 12.26 -4.20 -19.37
N ASN A 561 13.24 -4.91 -18.82
CA ASN A 561 13.06 -6.26 -18.32
C ASN A 561 12.22 -6.10 -17.05
N CYS A 562 10.91 -5.93 -17.27
CA CYS A 562 9.89 -6.20 -16.29
C CYS A 562 9.91 -7.70 -16.01
N THR A 563 10.87 -8.12 -15.21
CA THR A 563 10.81 -9.41 -14.55
C THR A 563 9.81 -9.27 -13.43
N TYR A 564 8.51 -9.29 -13.76
CA TYR A 564 7.49 -9.60 -12.77
C TYR A 564 7.81 -11.02 -12.32
N ASN A 565 8.51 -11.11 -11.20
CA ASN A 565 8.57 -12.34 -10.45
C ASN A 565 7.12 -12.61 -10.08
N LYS A 566 6.45 -13.44 -10.89
CA LYS A 566 5.20 -14.08 -10.51
C LYS A 566 5.52 -14.67 -9.16
N GLY A 567 5.05 -13.98 -8.12
CA GLY A 567 5.36 -14.23 -6.73
C GLY A 567 4.75 -15.57 -6.39
N ARG A 568 5.39 -16.61 -6.89
CA ARG A 568 5.20 -18.00 -6.56
C ARG A 568 5.81 -18.11 -5.17
N ARG A 569 5.14 -17.49 -4.19
CA ARG A 569 5.10 -18.02 -2.83
C ARG A 569 4.34 -19.34 -2.93
N ARG A 570 4.97 -20.30 -3.61
CA ARG A 570 4.71 -21.72 -3.44
C ARG A 570 4.97 -21.96 -1.96
N LYS A 571 3.90 -22.31 -1.27
CA LYS A 571 3.85 -23.31 -0.20
C LYS A 571 5.26 -23.80 0.18
N ASP A 572 5.72 -23.30 1.33
CA ASP A 572 6.86 -23.78 2.11
C ASP A 572 8.20 -23.83 1.36
N ASP A 573 9.02 -22.79 1.55
CA ASP A 573 10.48 -22.88 1.70
C ASP A 573 11.01 -21.51 2.16
N TYR A 574 10.87 -21.22 3.46
CA TYR A 574 11.72 -20.22 4.11
C TYR A 574 13.10 -20.85 4.30
N ALA A 575 13.96 -20.70 3.30
CA ALA A 575 15.38 -20.93 3.44
C ALA A 575 15.96 -19.79 4.31
N GLU A 576 16.25 -20.17 5.55
CA GLU A 576 17.34 -19.72 6.40
C GLU A 576 18.36 -18.80 5.69
N ALA A 577 18.52 -17.57 6.19
CA ALA A 577 19.76 -16.85 6.00
C ALA A 577 20.86 -17.62 6.76
N GLY A 578 21.47 -18.58 6.06
CA GLY A 578 22.48 -19.48 6.58
C GLY A 578 22.90 -20.50 5.53
N THR A 579 23.96 -20.17 4.81
CA THR A 579 24.72 -21.03 3.87
C THR A 579 23.99 -21.46 2.58
N LYS A 580 24.50 -20.91 1.47
CA LYS A 580 24.31 -21.45 0.12
C LYS A 580 24.77 -22.91 0.12
N LYS A 581 23.89 -23.80 -0.35
CA LYS A 581 24.11 -25.24 -0.49
C LYS A 581 25.18 -25.53 -1.55
N ASP A 582 26.45 -25.42 -1.16
CA ASP A 582 27.56 -26.08 -1.84
C ASP A 582 27.88 -27.36 -1.05
N ASN A 583 27.84 -28.52 -1.72
CA ASN A 583 28.13 -29.83 -1.12
C ASN A 583 29.65 -30.05 -0.89
N SER A 584 30.33 -29.11 -0.24
CA SER A 584 31.69 -29.31 0.24
C SER A 584 31.66 -29.54 1.74
N ILE A 585 31.90 -30.78 2.15
CA ILE A 585 32.20 -31.14 3.53
C ILE A 585 33.37 -30.28 3.99
N LEU A 586 33.14 -29.41 4.98
CA LEU A 586 34.17 -28.60 5.63
C LEU A 586 34.43 -29.18 7.03
N GLU A 587 35.53 -29.91 7.15
CA GLU A 587 36.14 -30.29 8.41
C GLU A 587 36.96 -29.09 8.92
N ILE A 588 36.61 -28.57 10.10
CA ILE A 588 37.31 -27.44 10.71
C ILE A 588 38.44 -28.00 11.57
N ARG A 589 39.69 -27.68 11.23
CA ARG A 589 40.82 -27.68 12.17
C ARG A 589 41.36 -26.27 12.37
N GLU A 590 41.95 -26.08 13.53
CA GLU A 590 42.21 -24.81 14.21
C GLU A 590 43.14 -23.84 13.46
N THR A 591 42.85 -22.55 13.71
CA THR A 591 43.75 -21.37 13.60
C THR A 591 44.42 -21.09 12.25
N SER A 592 43.67 -20.50 11.32
CA SER A 592 44.03 -19.33 10.49
C SER A 592 43.28 -19.36 9.15
N PHE A 593 42.69 -18.22 8.77
CA PHE A 593 42.04 -18.06 7.46
C PHE A 593 43.09 -17.56 6.45
N GLN A 594 43.42 -18.38 5.46
CA GLN A 594 44.16 -17.96 4.28
C GLN A 594 43.31 -18.28 3.05
N MET A 595 42.84 -17.23 2.35
CA MET A 595 42.11 -17.38 1.09
C MET A 595 43.11 -17.30 -0.06
N ILE A 596 43.22 -18.37 -0.87
CA ILE A 596 43.99 -18.40 -2.12
C ILE A 596 42.99 -18.52 -3.28
N PRO A 597 43.03 -17.63 -4.28
CA PRO A 597 42.13 -17.69 -5.44
C PRO A 597 42.54 -18.81 -6.40
N ILE A 598 41.56 -19.60 -6.88
CA ILE A 598 41.76 -20.62 -7.92
C ILE A 598 41.26 -20.08 -9.25
N ASN A 599 42.12 -19.38 -10.00
CA ASN A 599 42.26 -19.59 -11.44
C ASN A 599 43.47 -18.82 -12.00
N HIS A 600 44.22 -19.52 -12.87
CA HIS A 600 45.42 -19.03 -13.54
C HIS A 600 45.07 -18.00 -14.63
N MET A 601 45.44 -16.72 -14.43
CA MET A 601 46.12 -15.80 -15.36
C MET A 601 46.10 -14.36 -14.80
N PRO A 602 47.13 -13.52 -15.06
CA PRO A 602 47.55 -12.50 -14.11
C PRO A 602 46.90 -11.15 -14.38
N VAL A 603 46.19 -10.60 -13.40
CA VAL A 603 45.82 -9.17 -13.37
C VAL A 603 46.10 -8.61 -11.98
N SER A 604 46.58 -7.38 -11.96
CA SER A 604 47.28 -6.61 -10.92
C SER A 604 46.69 -6.68 -9.50
N LYS A 605 47.60 -6.66 -8.52
CA LYS A 605 47.34 -6.51 -7.07
C LYS A 605 46.43 -5.32 -6.80
N GLU A 606 45.18 -5.58 -6.41
CA GLU A 606 44.35 -4.64 -5.68
C GLU A 606 44.21 -5.15 -4.24
N GLU A 607 44.65 -4.34 -3.26
CA GLU A 607 44.43 -4.57 -1.84
C GLU A 607 42.96 -4.30 -1.51
N PHE A 608 42.22 -5.33 -1.10
CA PHE A 608 40.87 -5.16 -0.57
C PHE A 608 40.95 -4.78 0.92
N VAL A 609 40.65 -3.51 1.23
CA VAL A 609 40.48 -3.04 2.60
C VAL A 609 38.99 -3.07 2.96
N ILE A 610 38.64 -3.86 3.96
CA ILE A 610 37.29 -3.91 4.53
C ILE A 610 37.19 -2.84 5.63
N HIS A 611 36.33 -1.84 5.44
CA HIS A 611 35.98 -0.88 6.51
C HIS A 611 34.78 -1.39 7.30
N THR A 612 34.95 -1.58 8.60
CA THR A 612 33.83 -1.79 9.53
C THR A 612 33.25 -0.45 9.97
N ILE A 613 31.95 -0.25 9.75
CA ILE A 613 31.16 0.85 10.32
C ILE A 613 30.70 0.35 11.70
N PHE A 614 30.87 1.19 12.74
CA PHE A 614 30.64 0.99 14.19
C PHE A 614 31.91 0.69 15.04
N PRO A 615 32.22 1.53 16.05
CA PRO A 615 33.30 1.28 17.00
C PRO A 615 32.82 0.41 18.18
N PRO A 616 33.61 -0.58 18.64
CA PRO A 616 33.37 -1.21 19.93
C PRO A 616 33.98 -0.33 21.04
N ASN A 617 33.13 0.12 21.97
CA ASN A 617 33.57 0.75 23.21
C ASN A 617 34.31 -0.27 24.08
N GLY A 618 35.51 0.11 24.52
CA GLY A 618 36.08 -0.31 25.79
C GLY A 618 36.82 -1.65 25.80
N LEU A 619 38.09 -1.64 25.41
CA LEU A 619 39.09 -2.46 26.08
C LEU A 619 40.40 -1.67 26.18
N SER A 620 40.71 -1.27 27.41
CA SER A 620 42.07 -0.88 27.79
C SER A 620 42.99 -2.07 27.56
N LEU A 621 44.22 -1.86 27.07
CA LEU A 621 45.41 -2.59 27.50
C LEU A 621 46.65 -1.95 26.85
N TYR A 622 47.54 -1.48 27.73
CA TYR A 622 49.00 -1.48 27.65
C TYR A 622 49.74 -0.81 26.48
N LYS A 623 50.43 0.26 26.86
CA LYS A 623 51.56 0.91 26.18
C LYS A 623 52.86 0.14 26.48
N SER A 624 53.70 -0.08 25.46
CA SER A 624 55.17 -0.08 25.56
C SER A 624 55.83 -0.12 24.16
N PRO A 625 57.10 0.29 23.98
CA PRO A 625 57.46 1.34 23.03
C PRO A 625 58.53 0.92 21.98
N HIS A 626 58.90 1.89 21.13
CA HIS A 626 59.97 1.88 20.11
C HIS A 626 59.57 1.20 18.78
N SER A 627 59.70 1.81 17.59
CA SER A 627 60.75 2.73 17.11
C SER A 627 60.21 3.74 16.09
N GLU A 628 60.93 4.86 16.01
CA GLU A 628 60.62 6.11 15.30
C GLU A 628 60.98 6.11 13.80
N ASN A 629 60.52 7.18 13.15
CA ASN A 629 60.97 7.83 11.90
C ASN A 629 60.33 7.30 10.59
N SER A 630 59.75 8.12 9.69
CA SER A 630 59.73 9.59 9.57
C SER A 630 58.68 10.07 8.54
N ILE A 631 58.09 11.27 8.79
CA ILE A 631 57.71 12.33 7.80
C ILE A 631 56.47 12.01 6.91
N ASN A 632 55.33 12.73 6.93
CA ASN A 632 55.14 14.18 6.74
C ASN A 632 53.67 14.63 7.01
N ASN A 633 53.53 15.85 7.55
CA ASN A 633 52.29 16.56 7.89
C ASN A 633 51.48 17.06 6.67
N ARG A 634 50.14 17.12 6.80
CA ARG A 634 49.35 18.32 6.43
C ARG A 634 47.93 18.31 7.03
N SER A 635 47.68 19.36 7.80
CA SER A 635 46.46 19.80 8.47
C SER A 635 45.31 20.19 7.53
N TYR A 636 44.06 19.97 7.94
CA TYR A 636 42.91 20.76 7.49
C TYR A 636 42.24 21.44 8.69
N ARG A 637 41.93 22.72 8.48
CA ARG A 637 41.41 23.69 9.43
C ARG A 637 39.92 23.51 9.69
N ASP A 638 39.61 23.81 10.94
CA ASP A 638 38.33 24.04 11.60
C ASP A 638 37.73 25.42 11.24
N SER A 639 36.39 25.49 11.17
CA SER A 639 35.49 26.68 11.15
C SER A 639 34.09 26.15 10.78
N GLY A 640 32.99 26.20 11.55
CA GLY A 640 32.65 26.80 12.83
C GLY A 640 31.10 26.91 12.82
N ILE A 641 30.43 26.29 13.79
CA ILE A 641 28.98 26.42 14.03
C ILE A 641 28.85 27.15 15.38
N PRO A 642 28.05 28.22 15.50
CA PRO A 642 27.82 28.85 16.79
C PRO A 642 26.70 28.16 17.55
N ASP A 643 26.99 27.86 18.83
CA ASP A 643 26.07 27.40 19.85
C ASP A 643 25.08 28.49 20.29
N SER A 644 23.90 28.05 20.73
CA SER A 644 23.17 28.74 21.80
C SER A 644 22.36 27.75 22.64
N ASP A 645 22.91 27.49 23.83
CA ASP A 645 22.26 26.91 25.00
C ASP A 645 20.96 27.63 25.37
N TYR A 646 19.99 26.89 25.93
CA TYR A 646 19.38 27.21 27.23
C TYR A 646 18.79 25.94 27.86
N SER A 647 19.40 25.52 28.96
CA SER A 647 18.86 24.65 29.99
C SER A 647 17.85 25.40 30.88
N HIS A 648 16.83 24.71 31.40
CA HIS A 648 16.39 24.88 32.79
C HIS A 648 15.55 23.68 33.29
N SER A 649 16.03 23.13 34.40
CA SER A 649 15.34 22.52 35.58
C SER A 649 14.20 21.52 35.38
#